data_AF-A0A913ZXN0-F1
#
_entry.id   AF-A0A913ZXN0-F1
#
_cell.length_a   1.000
_cell.length_b   1.000
_cell.length_c   1.000
_cell.angle_alpha   90.00
_cell.angle_beta   90.00
_cell.angle_gamma   90.00
#
_symmetry.space_group_name_H-M   'P 1'
#
loop_
_entity.id
_entity.type
_entity.pdbx_description
1 polymer ?
#
loop_
_entity_poly.entity_id
_entity_poly.type
_entity_poly.pdbx_seq_one_letter_code
_entity_poly.pdbx_strand_id
1 'polypeptide(L)'
;MEDHLFWSVIIIVLALHERHASALALDLQLPANKQPQCIGTSRGKRFILGFNDILMGSTLNLAILVVAFSNQQTSVTISSKYQVEGKPFGESFEIEAGGFRRISVPVELIMNGNERSLKGVDVAASSDVSVYSLMYQHYITDGFLVIPTNNLGTQYVVMTSNPVSIWRSQFAVLGAEDFTSVQVTLRGAVTFEGQSYSPGDVLRFTVNNLEAVQIQGQSSEDLTGSIIQSDKPVAVFSGNECVNHPGSACDVVTEQLVPVKSWGQKHIYTAARSDDDNIYRIVAYFSETNLTIPGIEDQSLEPGEFWEGRLSGSGLVTSSKPALMMQHLASINGRTVDPSSIQVPAEEHFDFVFGFTTPPISAGGGSDGFYNFISIIVRNNGRPTVFLNGSPINNISAEFDVPNTDYISLTVQLPRGEGVYFVEQTDPQSAPLSVIVYGYEFIETYGYAAGLSLPTNKQVLSLTPYYLRELGGELFTVTVPCLQTNAISLQDAKCKFATSLGDVLVPGERTDSYTVICITPTLYKNGLTPVYVSLDDGESFPYSGNVYVASEEDLAPLVQIQQMKSEYGNGIVDLTLDDPIIISWDPKSIGEGVSHVTVMTQATDYDSEGNPVLMEGVTVKSNVSNNGRLTIHASELESLTGDDLSLQALYLTPSAVQKRAIPIVIVLARRIYKVYKIVKRTCTISKYLFKTTVPTGLPACPCNTAQAGQDLNIQEANFANSFFHPGAENCYRSINSLPNGAGQQCCYGKDGNILVGPPGGGTADRYGPGGFWNTIWHQWFDVLPFICLCKLSNNCKEYYKYRPSDDCSDYDPPRPAGGTGDPHLTSLDGYKFTFNGAGEFLMASSAVHNLTFQARMERYRNTNASVYTAFVLQTNDSSKVQVQMSNMNETLILVDGEPLRLDSIPVKVQRLPGVQIRFNSVLTKINIAFSAGIAVTVNIDTDVMSFIAELGAKFQGQVQGLLGNLNGNPDDDLQFPNGTILEPGSSLRELHDFGLEWLVAQEDTIFTYISPFDYSTYHFPEFSPTFEIPDLNQVSQEIKDLCGDSIECVFDAVTTGSLSFANETLVQESTISEVQKGLVKIVSCGYPGDVENGSVSGSIYLVNATVDVACDDGFTLTGSSSLICLEDGQWSSDLPVCAKGGEVEGLSSGIVAAIGLGCSLAVLVAVGGLIFFTMQRKYSKKGRE
;
A
#
# COMPACT_ATOMS: atom_id res chain seq x y z
N MET A 1 -64.00 7.53 -15.63
CA MET A 1 -64.40 8.69 -14.80
C MET A 1 -63.32 8.99 -13.77
N GLU A 2 -62.50 10.02 -13.93
CA GLU A 2 -61.93 10.71 -15.11
C GLU A 2 -61.08 11.87 -14.55
N ASP A 3 -60.15 12.36 -15.35
CA ASP A 3 -58.99 13.13 -14.87
C ASP A 3 -59.25 14.62 -14.57
N HIS A 4 -58.21 15.23 -13.98
CA HIS A 4 -57.88 16.67 -13.95
C HIS A 4 -58.57 17.54 -12.85
N LEU A 5 -57.97 18.63 -12.36
CA LEU A 5 -56.76 19.36 -12.82
C LEU A 5 -56.08 20.18 -11.66
N PHE A 6 -54.85 19.81 -11.24
CA PHE A 6 -53.82 20.62 -10.51
C PHE A 6 -54.22 21.40 -9.22
N TRP A 7 -53.39 22.06 -8.39
CA TRP A 7 -51.96 22.46 -8.23
C TRP A 7 -51.76 22.65 -6.69
N SER A 8 -50.65 22.55 -5.95
CA SER A 8 -49.20 22.19 -6.09
C SER A 8 -48.69 21.80 -4.66
N VAL A 9 -47.45 21.43 -4.29
CA VAL A 9 -46.13 21.20 -4.94
C VAL A 9 -45.49 19.99 -4.19
N ILE A 10 -44.70 19.15 -4.85
CA ILE A 10 -43.72 18.23 -4.21
C ILE A 10 -42.39 18.27 -5.00
N ILE A 11 -41.28 17.92 -4.37
CA ILE A 11 -39.89 18.06 -4.86
C ILE A 11 -39.55 17.08 -5.99
N ILE A 12 -38.71 17.56 -6.90
CA ILE A 12 -38.09 16.92 -8.09
C ILE A 12 -36.65 16.52 -7.70
N VAL A 13 -36.07 15.38 -8.07
CA VAL A 13 -36.56 14.21 -8.83
C VAL A 13 -35.79 12.95 -8.41
N LEU A 14 -36.42 11.77 -8.50
CA LEU A 14 -35.73 10.49 -8.62
C LEU A 14 -36.52 9.55 -9.56
N ALA A 15 -35.79 8.64 -10.20
CA ALA A 15 -36.27 7.50 -11.00
C ALA A 15 -37.05 7.75 -12.31
N LEU A 16 -36.44 7.25 -13.39
CA LEU A 16 -37.09 6.62 -14.56
C LEU A 16 -37.93 7.49 -15.52
N HIS A 17 -37.24 8.01 -16.54
CA HIS A 17 -37.76 7.84 -17.91
C HIS A 17 -36.73 7.09 -18.76
N GLU A 18 -36.80 5.76 -18.76
CA GLU A 18 -36.01 4.92 -19.66
C GLU A 18 -36.37 5.24 -21.11
N ARG A 19 -35.43 5.86 -21.82
CA ARG A 19 -35.29 5.66 -23.26
C ARG A 19 -33.97 4.95 -23.47
N HIS A 20 -33.98 3.94 -24.34
CA HIS A 20 -32.77 3.22 -24.74
C HIS A 20 -31.81 4.15 -25.50
N ALA A 21 -31.04 4.94 -24.77
CA ALA A 21 -29.70 5.29 -25.19
C ALA A 21 -28.84 4.04 -24.96
N SER A 22 -28.73 3.20 -26.00
CA SER A 22 -27.63 2.25 -26.08
C SER A 22 -26.35 3.06 -26.31
N ALA A 23 -25.87 3.70 -25.26
CA ALA A 23 -24.53 4.22 -25.20
C ALA A 23 -23.61 3.00 -25.24
N LEU A 24 -23.25 2.61 -26.46
CA LEU A 24 -21.93 2.07 -26.72
C LEU A 24 -20.94 2.89 -25.89
N ALA A 25 -20.01 2.22 -25.21
CA ALA A 25 -18.71 2.81 -24.96
C ALA A 25 -18.06 3.05 -26.33
N LEU A 26 -18.50 4.13 -26.99
CA LEU A 26 -17.73 4.73 -28.04
C LEU A 26 -16.57 5.36 -27.28
N ASP A 27 -15.46 4.62 -27.20
CA ASP A 27 -14.17 5.20 -26.87
C ASP A 27 -14.04 6.44 -27.73
N LEU A 28 -14.12 7.60 -27.07
CA LEU A 28 -13.79 8.86 -27.68
C LEU A 28 -12.27 8.86 -27.76
N GLN A 29 -11.77 8.10 -28.74
CA GLN A 29 -10.37 8.04 -29.13
C GLN A 29 -9.97 9.46 -29.51
N LEU A 30 -9.49 10.19 -28.52
CA LEU A 30 -8.62 11.33 -28.71
C LEU A 30 -7.56 10.86 -29.72
N PRO A 31 -7.39 11.54 -30.86
CA PRO A 31 -6.40 11.11 -31.85
C PRO A 31 -5.05 11.01 -31.14
N ALA A 32 -4.34 9.90 -31.36
CA ALA A 32 -3.26 9.40 -30.49
C ALA A 32 -2.04 10.32 -30.28
N ASN A 33 -2.06 11.54 -30.82
CA ASN A 33 -1.05 12.58 -30.69
C ASN A 33 -1.48 13.75 -29.78
N LYS A 34 -2.55 13.63 -28.97
CA LYS A 34 -2.98 14.68 -28.02
C LYS A 34 -3.44 14.16 -26.64
N GLN A 35 -2.62 13.32 -26.01
CA GLN A 35 -2.59 13.21 -24.55
C GLN A 35 -1.46 14.10 -23.99
N PRO A 36 -1.67 14.86 -22.90
CA PRO A 36 -0.57 15.55 -22.22
C PRO A 36 0.27 14.53 -21.45
N GLN A 37 1.50 14.27 -21.91
CA GLN A 37 2.46 13.49 -21.13
C GLN A 37 2.80 14.24 -19.84
N CYS A 38 2.66 13.55 -18.70
CA CYS A 38 2.91 14.12 -17.39
C CYS A 38 4.40 14.06 -17.04
N ILE A 39 5.06 15.18 -17.31
CA ILE A 39 6.46 15.49 -17.02
C ILE A 39 6.79 15.38 -15.52
N GLY A 40 7.39 14.30 -15.02
CA GLY A 40 8.32 14.49 -13.90
C GLY A 40 9.45 15.41 -14.41
N THR A 41 9.96 16.34 -13.61
CA THR A 41 11.08 17.21 -14.06
C THR A 41 12.22 17.18 -13.05
N SER A 42 13.41 17.61 -13.45
CA SER A 42 14.54 17.84 -12.54
C SER A 42 14.34 19.05 -11.60
N ARG A 43 13.14 19.63 -11.57
CA ARG A 43 12.72 20.59 -10.55
C ARG A 43 12.03 19.87 -9.39
N GLY A 44 12.10 20.47 -8.20
CA GLY A 44 11.32 20.01 -7.06
C GLY A 44 11.66 20.76 -5.79
N LYS A 45 11.27 20.16 -4.67
CA LYS A 45 11.34 20.77 -3.32
C LYS A 45 12.30 20.05 -2.36
N ARG A 46 12.84 18.89 -2.75
CA ARG A 46 13.63 17.98 -1.92
C ARG A 46 14.66 17.26 -2.79
N PHE A 47 15.94 17.49 -2.55
CA PHE A 47 17.07 16.88 -3.27
C PHE A 47 18.08 16.30 -2.29
N ILE A 48 18.81 15.27 -2.70
CA ILE A 48 20.03 14.82 -2.01
C ILE A 48 21.20 14.78 -2.98
N LEU A 49 22.37 15.22 -2.54
CA LEU A 49 23.62 15.15 -3.30
C LEU A 49 24.83 14.78 -2.44
N GLY A 50 25.87 14.26 -3.09
CA GLY A 50 27.19 14.03 -2.50
C GLY A 50 28.29 14.58 -3.42
N PHE A 51 29.54 14.56 -2.92
CA PHE A 51 30.72 14.99 -3.67
C PHE A 51 31.74 13.84 -3.68
N ASN A 52 32.02 13.30 -4.86
CA ASN A 52 32.96 12.18 -5.04
C ASN A 52 34.42 12.61 -4.79
N ASP A 53 35.33 11.64 -4.60
CA ASP A 53 36.74 11.92 -4.30
C ASP A 53 37.46 12.67 -5.42
N ILE A 54 38.45 13.46 -5.04
CA ILE A 54 39.18 14.39 -5.90
C ILE A 54 40.62 14.50 -5.42
N LEU A 55 41.56 14.53 -6.37
CA LEU A 55 42.98 14.79 -6.08
C LEU A 55 43.15 16.17 -5.41
N MET A 56 43.26 16.20 -4.08
CA MET A 56 43.14 17.42 -3.29
C MET A 56 44.21 18.48 -3.62
N GLY A 57 43.78 19.59 -4.23
CA GLY A 57 44.50 20.86 -4.22
C GLY A 57 44.12 21.71 -3.00
N SER A 58 45.04 22.53 -2.50
CA SER A 58 44.83 23.34 -1.28
C SER A 58 43.93 24.58 -1.49
N THR A 59 43.09 24.58 -2.52
CA THR A 59 42.31 25.74 -3.00
C THR A 59 40.94 25.34 -3.58
N LEU A 60 40.46 24.13 -3.27
CA LEU A 60 39.19 23.62 -3.79
C LEU A 60 37.97 24.33 -3.20
N ASN A 61 36.98 24.59 -4.06
CA ASN A 61 35.69 25.16 -3.69
C ASN A 61 34.58 24.19 -4.11
N LEU A 62 33.65 23.94 -3.20
CA LEU A 62 32.38 23.29 -3.50
C LEU A 62 31.29 24.36 -3.49
N ALA A 63 30.37 24.30 -4.46
CA ALA A 63 29.20 25.16 -4.48
C ALA A 63 27.95 24.38 -4.86
N ILE A 64 26.85 24.72 -4.19
CA ILE A 64 25.50 24.36 -4.60
C ILE A 64 24.86 25.59 -5.23
N LEU A 65 24.23 25.39 -6.38
CA LEU A 65 23.61 26.43 -7.19
C LEU A 65 22.11 26.13 -7.25
N VAL A 66 21.29 27.08 -6.80
CA VAL A 66 19.83 26.92 -6.73
C VAL A 66 19.16 27.99 -7.58
N VAL A 67 18.31 27.59 -8.51
CA VAL A 67 17.55 28.47 -9.42
C VAL A 67 16.06 28.31 -9.15
N ALA A 68 15.35 29.40 -8.82
CA ALA A 68 13.94 29.38 -8.46
C ALA A 68 13.03 29.65 -9.66
N PHE A 69 11.96 28.85 -9.83
CA PHE A 69 10.95 29.04 -10.88
C PHE A 69 9.68 29.74 -10.37
N SER A 70 9.55 29.93 -9.06
CA SER A 70 8.38 30.58 -8.46
C SER A 70 8.32 32.07 -8.78
N ASN A 71 7.09 32.57 -8.93
CA ASN A 71 6.76 33.99 -8.98
C ASN A 71 6.66 34.63 -7.58
N GLN A 72 7.01 33.88 -6.53
CA GLN A 72 7.07 34.30 -5.13
C GLN A 72 8.48 34.01 -4.56
N GLN A 73 8.82 34.69 -3.46
CA GLN A 73 10.04 34.41 -2.70
C GLN A 73 10.06 32.95 -2.23
N THR A 74 11.21 32.29 -2.39
CA THR A 74 11.39 30.86 -2.14
C THR A 74 12.42 30.65 -1.05
N SER A 75 11.98 30.09 0.07
CA SER A 75 12.87 29.72 1.18
C SER A 75 13.52 28.37 0.87
N VAL A 76 14.81 28.29 1.11
CA VAL A 76 15.65 27.11 0.84
C VAL A 76 16.49 26.82 2.09
N THR A 77 16.68 25.54 2.39
CA THR A 77 17.57 25.08 3.47
C THR A 77 18.44 23.95 2.94
N ILE A 78 19.75 24.12 3.10
CA ILE A 78 20.77 23.12 2.77
C ILE A 78 21.32 22.59 4.09
N SER A 79 21.40 21.28 4.29
CA SER A 79 21.89 20.67 5.53
C SER A 79 22.59 19.33 5.32
N SER A 80 23.39 18.89 6.30
CA SER A 80 24.01 17.55 6.29
C SER A 80 24.06 16.94 7.70
N LYS A 81 24.01 15.61 7.79
CA LYS A 81 24.28 14.87 9.04
C LYS A 81 25.77 14.95 9.44
N TYR A 82 26.68 15.28 8.52
CA TYR A 82 28.11 15.45 8.79
C TYR A 82 28.41 16.65 9.70
N GLN A 83 29.39 16.52 10.59
CA GLN A 83 29.77 17.56 11.54
C GLN A 83 31.03 18.33 11.10
N VAL A 84 30.86 19.59 10.76
CA VAL A 84 31.95 20.54 10.48
C VAL A 84 32.25 21.32 11.76
N GLU A 85 33.52 21.37 12.17
CA GLU A 85 33.96 21.90 13.48
C GLU A 85 33.16 21.38 14.70
N GLY A 86 32.64 20.15 14.62
CA GLY A 86 31.83 19.52 15.68
C GLY A 86 30.37 19.98 15.75
N LYS A 87 29.80 20.51 14.65
CA LYS A 87 28.39 20.85 14.51
C LYS A 87 27.84 20.38 13.15
N PRO A 88 26.59 19.91 13.06
CA PRO A 88 25.96 19.64 11.76
C PRO A 88 25.98 20.87 10.85
N PHE A 89 26.28 20.69 9.57
CA PHE A 89 26.20 21.77 8.59
C PHE A 89 24.74 22.12 8.27
N GLY A 90 24.43 23.41 8.21
CA GLY A 90 23.10 23.91 7.87
C GLY A 90 23.10 25.41 7.53
N GLU A 91 22.58 25.77 6.36
CA GLU A 91 22.30 27.15 5.95
C GLU A 91 20.86 27.27 5.42
N SER A 92 20.12 28.28 5.86
CA SER A 92 18.79 28.63 5.35
C SER A 92 18.80 30.04 4.76
N PHE A 93 18.10 30.24 3.65
CA PHE A 93 18.07 31.51 2.92
C PHE A 93 16.84 31.65 2.03
N GLU A 94 16.55 32.90 1.64
CA GLU A 94 15.54 33.22 0.64
C GLU A 94 16.18 33.43 -0.75
N ILE A 95 15.45 33.04 -1.79
CA ILE A 95 15.68 33.43 -3.19
C ILE A 95 14.47 34.26 -3.64
N GLU A 96 14.72 35.40 -4.29
CA GLU A 96 13.67 36.21 -4.90
C GLU A 96 12.99 35.49 -6.08
N ALA A 97 11.78 35.93 -6.46
CA ALA A 97 11.04 35.37 -7.57
C ALA A 97 11.85 35.36 -8.88
N GLY A 98 11.97 34.20 -9.53
CA GLY A 98 12.83 34.00 -10.72
C GLY A 98 14.35 34.17 -10.49
N GLY A 99 14.79 34.23 -9.23
CA GLY A 99 16.20 34.44 -8.87
C GLY A 99 17.04 33.15 -8.83
N PHE A 100 18.32 33.33 -8.52
CA PHE A 100 19.24 32.24 -8.19
C PHE A 100 20.10 32.58 -6.97
N ARG A 101 20.72 31.58 -6.37
CA ARG A 101 21.77 31.75 -5.37
C ARG A 101 22.83 30.65 -5.47
N ARG A 102 24.10 31.05 -5.37
CA ARG A 102 25.23 30.15 -5.11
C ARG A 102 25.52 30.11 -3.61
N ILE A 103 25.78 28.92 -3.09
CA ILE A 103 26.12 28.66 -1.69
C ILE A 103 27.41 27.84 -1.67
N SER A 104 28.46 28.36 -1.06
CA SER A 104 29.69 27.60 -0.86
C SER A 104 29.52 26.64 0.30
N VAL A 105 29.80 25.35 0.09
CA VAL A 105 29.67 24.31 1.13
C VAL A 105 31.05 23.82 1.62
N PRO A 106 31.16 23.32 2.87
CA PRO A 106 32.44 22.88 3.43
C PRO A 106 33.09 21.74 2.63
N VAL A 107 34.40 21.85 2.37
CA VAL A 107 35.16 20.87 1.56
C VAL A 107 35.27 19.49 2.25
N GLU A 108 35.02 19.43 3.55
CA GLU A 108 34.95 18.21 4.35
C GLU A 108 33.79 17.29 3.96
N LEU A 109 32.87 17.75 3.10
CA LEU A 109 31.78 16.96 2.51
C LEU A 109 32.21 16.13 1.28
N ILE A 110 33.45 16.25 0.81
CA ILE A 110 34.04 15.33 -0.19
C ILE A 110 34.26 13.96 0.43
N MET A 111 33.80 12.91 -0.26
CA MET A 111 34.05 11.51 0.11
C MET A 111 35.48 11.09 -0.24
N ASN A 112 36.12 10.32 0.62
CA ASN A 112 37.53 9.93 0.51
C ASN A 112 37.66 8.41 0.31
N GLY A 113 38.27 7.98 -0.80
CA GLY A 113 38.55 6.58 -1.08
C GLY A 113 37.29 5.70 -1.08
N ASN A 114 37.41 4.51 -0.46
CA ASN A 114 36.33 3.54 -0.33
C ASN A 114 35.63 3.67 1.03
N GLU A 115 35.16 4.88 1.38
CA GLU A 115 34.56 5.15 2.70
C GLU A 115 33.03 5.10 2.73
N ARG A 116 32.54 4.87 3.96
CA ARG A 116 31.16 5.05 4.41
C ARG A 116 31.12 6.30 5.29
N SER A 117 30.28 7.29 4.96
CA SER A 117 30.27 8.58 5.67
C SER A 117 28.88 9.25 5.68
N LEU A 118 28.62 10.14 6.65
CA LEU A 118 27.38 10.93 6.73
C LEU A 118 27.42 12.23 5.89
N LYS A 119 28.23 12.25 4.82
CA LYS A 119 28.51 13.44 3.99
C LYS A 119 27.42 13.80 2.98
N GLY A 120 26.31 13.05 2.95
CA GLY A 120 25.16 13.41 2.13
C GLY A 120 24.60 14.79 2.52
N VAL A 121 24.23 15.57 1.51
CA VAL A 121 23.66 16.91 1.66
C VAL A 121 22.21 16.90 1.20
N ASP A 122 21.32 17.36 2.07
CA ASP A 122 19.90 17.57 1.82
C ASP A 122 19.64 19.02 1.39
N VAL A 123 18.82 19.21 0.35
CA VAL A 123 18.32 20.53 -0.07
C VAL A 123 16.79 20.53 -0.03
N ALA A 124 16.23 21.33 0.88
CA ALA A 124 14.81 21.61 1.01
C ALA A 124 14.46 22.97 0.38
N ALA A 125 13.32 23.08 -0.29
CA ALA A 125 12.77 24.35 -0.78
C ALA A 125 11.24 24.44 -0.55
N SER A 126 10.69 25.64 -0.35
CA SER A 126 9.24 25.84 -0.21
C SER A 126 8.49 25.77 -1.56
N SER A 127 9.18 26.09 -2.65
CA SER A 127 8.69 26.05 -4.03
C SER A 127 9.68 25.30 -4.93
N ASP A 128 9.29 25.03 -6.17
CA ASP A 128 10.12 24.27 -7.08
C ASP A 128 11.35 25.06 -7.58
N VAL A 129 12.51 24.47 -7.34
CA VAL A 129 13.84 24.94 -7.77
C VAL A 129 14.50 23.91 -8.69
N SER A 130 15.45 24.32 -9.52
CA SER A 130 16.50 23.43 -10.04
C SER A 130 17.72 23.56 -9.13
N VAL A 131 18.39 22.44 -8.86
CA VAL A 131 19.64 22.41 -8.08
C VAL A 131 20.76 21.85 -8.96
N TYR A 132 21.93 22.48 -8.92
CA TYR A 132 23.15 22.02 -9.57
C TYR A 132 24.29 21.98 -8.54
N SER A 133 25.20 21.04 -8.74
CA SER A 133 26.48 20.96 -8.01
C SER A 133 27.59 21.55 -8.87
N LEU A 134 28.58 22.20 -8.25
CA LEU A 134 29.77 22.71 -8.92
C LEU A 134 31.01 22.47 -8.04
N MET A 135 32.01 21.80 -8.59
CA MET A 135 33.32 21.54 -7.99
C MET A 135 34.37 22.34 -8.78
N TYR A 136 35.07 23.29 -8.15
CA TYR A 136 35.99 24.16 -8.90
C TYR A 136 37.23 24.64 -8.13
N GLN A 137 38.37 24.65 -8.83
CA GLN A 137 39.63 25.27 -8.43
C GLN A 137 40.44 25.70 -9.66
N HIS A 138 41.62 26.26 -9.42
CA HIS A 138 42.60 26.59 -10.47
C HIS A 138 42.94 25.34 -11.32
N TYR A 139 42.50 25.31 -12.57
CA TYR A 139 42.63 24.19 -13.52
C TYR A 139 41.87 22.90 -13.18
N ILE A 140 40.74 23.01 -12.45
CA ILE A 140 39.69 21.97 -12.44
C ILE A 140 38.34 22.68 -12.34
N THR A 141 37.39 22.36 -13.21
CA THR A 141 35.98 22.70 -13.00
C THR A 141 35.10 21.59 -13.57
N ASP A 142 34.09 21.17 -12.83
CA ASP A 142 32.98 20.38 -13.37
C ASP A 142 31.72 20.59 -12.51
N GLY A 143 30.55 20.23 -13.03
CA GLY A 143 29.30 20.37 -12.31
C GLY A 143 28.17 19.55 -12.93
N PHE A 144 27.18 19.19 -12.11
CA PHE A 144 26.12 18.27 -12.51
C PHE A 144 24.73 18.76 -12.11
N LEU A 145 23.72 18.31 -12.85
CA LEU A 145 22.31 18.50 -12.54
C LEU A 145 21.92 17.57 -11.37
N VAL A 146 21.33 18.13 -10.31
CA VAL A 146 20.89 17.34 -9.14
C VAL A 146 19.46 16.85 -9.35
N ILE A 147 19.24 15.55 -9.19
CA ILE A 147 17.94 14.90 -9.39
C ILE A 147 17.10 14.98 -8.10
N PRO A 148 15.83 15.44 -8.16
CA PRO A 148 14.98 15.53 -6.97
C PRO A 148 14.59 14.15 -6.44
N THR A 149 14.44 14.05 -5.12
CA THR A 149 14.24 12.79 -4.37
C THR A 149 13.07 11.95 -4.88
N ASN A 150 11.96 12.57 -5.29
CA ASN A 150 10.79 11.88 -5.85
C ASN A 150 11.03 11.25 -7.24
N ASN A 151 12.10 11.64 -7.93
CA ASN A 151 12.47 11.08 -9.24
C ASN A 151 13.61 10.04 -9.14
N LEU A 152 14.27 9.93 -7.97
CA LEU A 152 15.23 8.85 -7.69
C LEU A 152 14.57 7.48 -7.84
N GLY A 153 15.38 6.44 -8.04
CA GLY A 153 14.92 5.08 -8.27
C GLY A 153 15.76 4.05 -7.56
N THR A 154 15.52 2.80 -7.92
CA THR A 154 16.11 1.62 -7.30
C THR A 154 17.07 0.87 -8.23
N GLN A 155 17.31 1.37 -9.44
CA GLN A 155 18.06 0.68 -10.49
C GLN A 155 18.89 1.69 -11.28
N TYR A 156 20.20 1.47 -11.32
CA TYR A 156 21.18 2.34 -11.99
C TYR A 156 22.26 1.47 -12.65
N VAL A 157 22.93 2.02 -13.66
CA VAL A 157 24.15 1.44 -14.24
C VAL A 157 25.23 2.50 -14.20
N VAL A 158 26.35 2.18 -13.56
CA VAL A 158 27.50 3.09 -13.40
C VAL A 158 28.02 3.53 -14.77
N MET A 159 28.28 4.83 -14.91
CA MET A 159 28.88 5.44 -16.10
C MET A 159 30.13 6.23 -15.68
N THR A 160 31.31 5.74 -16.04
CA THR A 160 32.60 6.38 -15.75
C THR A 160 33.41 6.53 -17.03
N SER A 161 34.53 7.26 -16.97
CA SER A 161 35.50 7.34 -18.06
C SER A 161 36.61 6.30 -17.88
N ASN A 162 37.21 5.87 -18.99
CA ASN A 162 38.47 5.10 -19.01
C ASN A 162 39.54 5.78 -18.12
N PRO A 163 39.98 5.19 -16.98
CA PRO A 163 40.91 5.86 -16.07
C PRO A 163 42.33 5.89 -16.64
N VAL A 164 43.03 7.00 -16.41
CA VAL A 164 44.40 7.18 -16.92
C VAL A 164 45.44 6.86 -15.85
N SER A 165 46.31 5.89 -16.13
CA SER A 165 47.45 5.53 -15.27
C SER A 165 47.01 5.01 -13.89
N ILE A 166 47.43 5.65 -12.80
CA ILE A 166 47.18 5.19 -11.42
C ILE A 166 45.79 5.55 -10.87
N TRP A 167 45.08 6.45 -11.55
CA TRP A 167 43.78 6.98 -11.11
C TRP A 167 42.66 5.95 -11.28
N ARG A 168 41.57 6.18 -10.54
CA ARG A 168 40.42 5.28 -10.46
C ARG A 168 39.18 5.89 -11.10
N SER A 169 38.36 5.01 -11.67
CA SER A 169 36.93 5.25 -11.79
C SER A 169 36.26 5.03 -10.43
N GLN A 170 35.12 5.68 -10.19
CA GLN A 170 34.42 5.62 -8.91
C GLN A 170 32.91 5.85 -9.04
N PHE A 171 32.16 5.33 -8.08
CA PHE A 171 30.77 5.68 -7.86
C PHE A 171 30.46 5.77 -6.37
N ALA A 172 29.39 6.50 -6.03
CA ALA A 172 28.87 6.58 -4.69
C ALA A 172 27.35 6.38 -4.69
N VAL A 173 26.84 5.75 -3.63
CA VAL A 173 25.42 5.53 -3.39
C VAL A 173 25.03 6.22 -2.09
N LEU A 174 24.05 7.12 -2.17
CA LEU A 174 23.48 7.84 -1.03
C LEU A 174 22.06 7.35 -0.75
N GLY A 175 21.75 7.05 0.51
CA GLY A 175 20.41 6.69 0.94
C GLY A 175 19.50 7.92 1.02
N ALA A 176 18.30 7.85 0.42
CA ALA A 176 17.23 8.80 0.69
C ALA A 176 16.46 8.45 2.00
N GLU A 177 16.52 7.18 2.41
CA GLU A 177 15.78 6.61 3.52
C GLU A 177 16.69 5.75 4.41
N ASP A 178 16.34 5.61 5.69
CA ASP A 178 17.12 4.79 6.63
C ASP A 178 16.92 3.29 6.35
N PHE A 179 17.95 2.49 6.62
CA PHE A 179 18.02 1.05 6.31
C PHE A 179 17.78 0.68 4.84
N THR A 180 18.08 1.57 3.88
CA THR A 180 18.06 1.24 2.45
C THR A 180 19.17 0.23 2.16
N SER A 181 18.86 -0.96 1.65
CA SER A 181 19.91 -1.90 1.26
C SER A 181 20.36 -1.64 -0.19
N VAL A 182 21.52 -2.16 -0.58
CA VAL A 182 22.12 -1.97 -1.91
C VAL A 182 22.86 -3.23 -2.33
N GLN A 183 22.58 -3.68 -3.56
CA GLN A 183 23.34 -4.71 -4.28
C GLN A 183 24.04 -4.06 -5.48
N VAL A 184 25.32 -4.37 -5.71
CA VAL A 184 26.08 -3.93 -6.89
C VAL A 184 26.74 -5.11 -7.58
N THR A 185 26.40 -5.35 -8.84
CA THR A 185 27.08 -6.32 -9.71
C THR A 185 28.21 -5.60 -10.44
N LEU A 186 29.46 -5.98 -10.19
CA LEU A 186 30.65 -5.21 -10.58
C LEU A 186 31.13 -5.53 -12.00
N ARG A 187 31.62 -4.53 -12.73
CA ARG A 187 32.30 -4.70 -14.04
C ARG A 187 33.82 -4.50 -14.02
N GLY A 188 34.34 -3.80 -13.01
CA GLY A 188 35.78 -3.67 -12.73
C GLY A 188 36.11 -4.17 -11.31
N ALA A 189 37.38 -4.50 -11.05
CA ALA A 189 37.82 -4.91 -9.73
C ALA A 189 37.79 -3.74 -8.72
N VAL A 190 37.36 -3.97 -7.49
CA VAL A 190 37.30 -2.97 -6.40
C VAL A 190 37.92 -3.49 -5.10
N THR A 191 37.97 -2.67 -4.05
CA THR A 191 38.25 -3.14 -2.69
C THR A 191 37.48 -2.30 -1.67
N PHE A 192 36.57 -2.95 -0.94
CA PHE A 192 35.61 -2.32 -0.03
C PHE A 192 35.63 -3.00 1.33
N GLU A 193 35.58 -2.22 2.42
CA GLU A 193 35.63 -2.69 3.83
C GLU A 193 36.73 -3.75 4.13
N GLY A 194 37.85 -3.69 3.39
CA GLY A 194 39.01 -4.59 3.53
C GLY A 194 38.95 -5.88 2.70
N GLN A 195 37.90 -6.10 1.91
CA GLN A 195 37.74 -7.22 0.99
C GLN A 195 37.91 -6.75 -0.47
N SER A 196 38.59 -7.54 -1.30
CA SER A 196 38.73 -7.27 -2.74
C SER A 196 37.72 -8.08 -3.53
N TYR A 197 37.10 -7.43 -4.53
CA TYR A 197 36.07 -8.00 -5.40
C TYR A 197 36.51 -7.91 -6.86
N SER A 198 36.11 -8.88 -7.67
CA SER A 198 36.46 -9.07 -9.08
C SER A 198 35.31 -8.61 -10.00
N PRO A 199 35.57 -8.39 -11.30
CA PRO A 199 34.51 -8.28 -12.30
C PRO A 199 33.57 -9.50 -12.26
N GLY A 200 32.26 -9.26 -12.19
CA GLY A 200 31.22 -10.28 -12.03
C GLY A 200 30.83 -10.57 -10.57
N ASP A 201 31.63 -10.16 -9.58
CA ASP A 201 31.27 -10.33 -8.17
C ASP A 201 30.13 -9.37 -7.77
N VAL A 202 29.36 -9.77 -6.75
CA VAL A 202 28.23 -9.01 -6.21
C VAL A 202 28.60 -8.45 -4.83
N LEU A 203 28.76 -7.13 -4.77
CA LEU A 203 28.92 -6.38 -3.53
C LEU A 203 27.54 -6.09 -2.90
N ARG A 204 27.43 -6.15 -1.57
CA ARG A 204 26.19 -5.85 -0.82
C ARG A 204 26.49 -4.98 0.39
N PHE A 205 25.68 -3.95 0.64
CA PHE A 205 25.78 -3.10 1.83
C PHE A 205 24.46 -2.38 2.13
N THR A 206 24.24 -1.97 3.37
CA THR A 206 23.15 -1.05 3.75
C THR A 206 23.63 0.40 3.76
N VAL A 207 22.77 1.35 3.43
CA VAL A 207 22.97 2.80 3.51
C VAL A 207 21.77 3.47 4.17
N ASN A 208 22.01 4.45 5.02
CA ASN A 208 20.99 5.21 5.74
C ASN A 208 20.71 6.56 5.09
N ASN A 209 19.69 7.29 5.56
CA ASN A 209 19.30 8.59 5.00
C ASN A 209 20.47 9.60 5.16
N LEU A 210 20.92 10.22 4.07
CA LEU A 210 22.13 11.07 4.00
C LEU A 210 23.45 10.39 4.41
N GLU A 211 23.46 9.07 4.58
CA GLU A 211 24.69 8.29 4.54
C GLU A 211 25.08 8.08 3.07
N ALA A 212 26.39 8.05 2.83
CA ALA A 212 27.01 7.90 1.53
C ALA A 212 28.06 6.79 1.60
N VAL A 213 28.01 5.87 0.64
CA VAL A 213 28.98 4.78 0.48
C VAL A 213 29.66 4.96 -0.87
N GLN A 214 30.95 5.28 -0.87
CA GLN A 214 31.76 5.45 -2.08
C GLN A 214 32.62 4.21 -2.32
N ILE A 215 32.70 3.80 -3.59
CA ILE A 215 33.45 2.65 -4.07
C ILE A 215 34.29 3.08 -5.29
N GLN A 216 35.57 2.72 -5.29
CA GLN A 216 36.51 3.04 -6.35
C GLN A 216 37.09 1.77 -6.97
N GLY A 217 37.40 1.82 -8.26
CA GLY A 217 38.11 0.76 -8.96
C GLY A 217 39.53 0.58 -8.42
N GLN A 218 40.14 -0.58 -8.69
CA GLN A 218 41.60 -0.68 -8.62
C GLN A 218 42.22 0.21 -9.72
N SER A 219 43.49 0.59 -9.60
CA SER A 219 44.10 1.54 -10.55
C SER A 219 43.97 1.07 -12.00
N SER A 220 43.50 1.94 -12.89
CA SER A 220 43.15 1.68 -14.29
C SER A 220 41.93 0.75 -14.56
N GLU A 221 41.15 0.35 -13.55
CA GLU A 221 39.85 -0.33 -13.75
C GLU A 221 38.73 0.67 -14.07
N ASP A 222 37.97 0.42 -15.14
CA ASP A 222 36.74 1.15 -15.49
C ASP A 222 35.52 0.42 -14.91
N LEU A 223 34.75 1.10 -14.06
CA LEU A 223 33.56 0.55 -13.40
C LEU A 223 32.27 0.68 -14.21
N THR A 224 32.34 1.22 -15.43
CA THR A 224 31.18 1.38 -16.31
C THR A 224 30.47 0.05 -16.54
N GLY A 225 29.14 0.09 -16.55
CA GLY A 225 28.33 -1.11 -16.69
C GLY A 225 28.08 -1.86 -15.39
N SER A 226 28.68 -1.45 -14.26
CA SER A 226 28.35 -2.02 -12.94
C SER A 226 26.90 -1.68 -12.59
N ILE A 227 26.11 -2.70 -12.28
CA ILE A 227 24.65 -2.57 -12.09
C ILE A 227 24.34 -2.44 -10.59
N ILE A 228 23.71 -1.33 -10.20
CA ILE A 228 23.28 -1.04 -8.82
C ILE A 228 21.78 -1.28 -8.71
N GLN A 229 21.36 -2.00 -7.68
CA GLN A 229 19.97 -2.30 -7.34
C GLN A 229 19.69 -2.01 -5.85
N SER A 230 18.52 -1.45 -5.53
CA SER A 230 18.05 -1.20 -4.17
C SER A 230 16.53 -1.47 -3.99
N ASP A 231 16.00 -1.27 -2.78
CA ASP A 231 14.61 -1.48 -2.36
C ASP A 231 13.87 -0.14 -2.28
N LYS A 232 14.47 0.81 -1.56
CA LYS A 232 14.09 2.23 -1.48
C LYS A 232 14.92 3.05 -2.48
N PRO A 233 14.46 4.27 -2.83
CA PRO A 233 15.21 5.15 -3.72
C PRO A 233 16.59 5.54 -3.18
N VAL A 234 17.60 5.47 -4.02
CA VAL A 234 18.96 5.94 -3.74
C VAL A 234 19.37 7.02 -4.74
N ALA A 235 20.30 7.89 -4.36
CA ALA A 235 21.00 8.76 -5.30
C ALA A 235 22.36 8.16 -5.66
N VAL A 236 22.60 7.94 -6.94
CA VAL A 236 23.87 7.39 -7.46
C VAL A 236 24.64 8.47 -8.19
N PHE A 237 25.93 8.60 -7.85
CA PHE A 237 26.88 9.51 -8.48
C PHE A 237 28.00 8.67 -9.08
N SER A 238 28.42 8.93 -10.31
CA SER A 238 29.55 8.24 -10.92
C SER A 238 30.53 9.22 -11.57
N GLY A 239 31.80 8.84 -11.63
CA GLY A 239 32.87 9.70 -12.10
C GLY A 239 34.26 9.07 -11.99
N ASN A 240 35.29 9.92 -11.95
CA ASN A 240 36.69 9.51 -11.80
C ASN A 240 37.43 10.46 -10.85
N GLU A 241 38.48 9.97 -10.18
CA GLU A 241 39.38 10.82 -9.37
C GLU A 241 40.09 11.89 -10.21
N CYS A 242 40.32 11.59 -11.50
CA CYS A 242 41.03 12.40 -12.48
C CYS A 242 40.83 11.85 -13.90
N VAL A 243 40.57 12.73 -14.88
CA VAL A 243 40.64 12.46 -16.32
C VAL A 243 41.46 13.57 -16.97
N ASN A 244 42.36 13.23 -17.89
CA ASN A 244 43.28 14.19 -18.53
C ASN A 244 43.39 14.05 -20.06
N HIS A 245 42.36 13.52 -20.71
CA HIS A 245 42.29 13.35 -22.15
C HIS A 245 40.92 13.83 -22.67
N PRO A 246 40.86 14.61 -23.78
CA PRO A 246 41.96 15.00 -24.67
C PRO A 246 42.75 16.25 -24.22
N GLY A 247 42.44 16.79 -23.03
CA GLY A 247 43.07 17.96 -22.46
C GLY A 247 44.50 17.76 -21.95
N SER A 248 44.85 18.48 -20.89
CA SER A 248 46.16 18.44 -20.25
C SER A 248 46.14 18.74 -18.75
N ALA A 249 45.05 19.31 -18.22
CA ALA A 249 44.77 19.30 -16.78
C ALA A 249 44.33 17.91 -16.30
N CYS A 250 44.06 17.79 -15.00
CA CYS A 250 43.60 16.57 -14.35
C CYS A 250 42.26 16.90 -13.71
N ASP A 251 41.19 16.77 -14.49
CA ASP A 251 39.86 17.22 -14.13
C ASP A 251 39.08 16.10 -13.45
N VAL A 252 38.24 16.46 -12.48
CA VAL A 252 37.21 15.54 -11.99
C VAL A 252 36.06 15.60 -12.97
N VAL A 253 35.62 14.42 -13.41
CA VAL A 253 34.30 14.26 -14.01
C VAL A 253 33.40 13.60 -12.98
N THR A 254 32.22 14.16 -12.72
CA THR A 254 31.22 13.48 -11.89
C THR A 254 29.80 13.93 -12.19
N GLU A 255 28.89 12.97 -12.34
CA GLU A 255 27.48 13.20 -12.68
C GLU A 255 26.55 12.46 -11.69
N GLN A 256 25.37 13.02 -11.42
CA GLN A 256 24.29 12.27 -10.77
C GLN A 256 23.49 11.52 -11.83
N LEU A 257 23.41 10.20 -11.69
CA LEU A 257 22.75 9.35 -12.69
C LEU A 257 21.22 9.43 -12.58
N VAL A 258 20.54 9.34 -13.72
CA VAL A 258 19.10 9.07 -13.79
C VAL A 258 18.85 7.56 -13.68
N PRO A 259 17.85 7.12 -12.89
CA PRO A 259 17.54 5.70 -12.75
C PRO A 259 16.99 5.10 -14.05
N VAL A 260 17.22 3.80 -14.25
CA VAL A 260 16.81 3.01 -15.43
C VAL A 260 15.34 3.23 -15.79
N LYS A 261 14.45 3.34 -14.80
CA LYS A 261 13.00 3.58 -14.98
C LYS A 261 12.65 4.85 -15.77
N SER A 262 13.60 5.77 -15.95
CA SER A 262 13.41 7.06 -16.63
C SER A 262 14.42 7.26 -17.78
N TRP A 263 15.07 6.19 -18.27
CA TRP A 263 15.87 6.22 -19.50
C TRP A 263 14.97 6.31 -20.75
N GLY A 264 15.51 6.79 -21.87
CA GLY A 264 14.80 6.93 -23.15
C GLY A 264 15.45 6.13 -24.28
N GLN A 265 14.80 6.09 -25.44
CA GLN A 265 15.28 5.31 -26.60
C GLN A 265 16.04 6.13 -27.64
N LYS A 266 15.90 7.46 -27.63
CA LYS A 266 16.36 8.36 -28.70
C LYS A 266 17.16 9.51 -28.13
N HIS A 267 18.42 9.64 -28.53
CA HIS A 267 19.32 10.67 -28.01
C HIS A 267 19.84 11.54 -29.17
N ILE A 268 19.70 12.86 -29.07
CA ILE A 268 20.20 13.80 -30.06
C ILE A 268 21.52 14.38 -29.56
N TYR A 269 22.62 14.03 -30.21
CA TYR A 269 23.93 14.58 -29.92
C TYR A 269 24.16 15.89 -30.69
N THR A 270 24.94 16.81 -30.11
CA THR A 270 25.16 18.14 -30.66
C THR A 270 26.61 18.60 -30.56
N ALA A 271 26.90 19.70 -31.24
CA ALA A 271 28.20 20.31 -31.31
C ALA A 271 28.05 21.83 -31.45
N ALA A 272 29.00 22.62 -30.94
CA ALA A 272 28.98 24.07 -31.11
C ALA A 272 29.31 24.47 -32.56
N ARG A 273 30.10 23.65 -33.25
CA ARG A 273 30.36 23.70 -34.70
C ARG A 273 30.36 22.32 -35.34
N SER A 274 30.12 22.27 -36.65
CA SER A 274 30.16 21.03 -37.45
C SER A 274 31.54 20.36 -37.52
N ASP A 275 32.60 21.03 -37.07
CA ASP A 275 33.96 20.49 -36.93
C ASP A 275 34.42 20.26 -35.47
N ASP A 276 33.53 20.34 -34.49
CA ASP A 276 33.76 19.76 -33.15
C ASP A 276 33.51 18.24 -33.17
N ASP A 277 34.34 17.49 -32.46
CA ASP A 277 34.33 16.03 -32.37
C ASP A 277 34.46 15.57 -30.90
N ASN A 278 33.35 15.09 -30.33
CA ASN A 278 33.20 14.74 -28.92
C ASN A 278 33.11 13.23 -28.70
N ILE A 279 33.50 12.78 -27.50
CA ILE A 279 33.44 11.36 -27.13
C ILE A 279 32.05 11.09 -26.55
N TYR A 280 31.45 9.96 -26.91
CA TYR A 280 30.16 9.52 -26.42
C TYR A 280 30.21 8.06 -25.97
N ARG A 281 29.49 7.77 -24.90
CA ARG A 281 29.40 6.45 -24.26
C ARG A 281 27.93 6.10 -24.04
N ILE A 282 27.50 4.91 -24.44
CA ILE A 282 26.09 4.47 -24.38
C ILE A 282 26.03 3.10 -23.72
N VAL A 283 25.32 2.98 -22.59
CA VAL A 283 25.22 1.72 -21.81
C VAL A 283 23.81 1.14 -21.85
N ALA A 284 23.71 -0.18 -21.90
CA ALA A 284 22.46 -0.93 -21.85
C ALA A 284 22.16 -1.47 -20.44
N TYR A 285 20.87 -1.64 -20.13
CA TYR A 285 20.39 -2.38 -18.95
C TYR A 285 19.55 -3.61 -19.33
N PHE A 286 18.89 -3.56 -20.48
CA PHE A 286 18.11 -4.66 -21.02
C PHE A 286 18.99 -5.46 -22.00
N SER A 287 18.79 -6.78 -22.07
CA SER A 287 19.41 -7.64 -23.10
C SER A 287 19.03 -7.22 -24.52
N GLU A 288 19.80 -7.61 -25.53
CA GLU A 288 19.52 -7.33 -26.95
C GLU A 288 19.19 -5.85 -27.25
N THR A 289 19.86 -4.92 -26.56
CA THR A 289 19.70 -3.49 -26.79
C THR A 289 20.47 -3.10 -28.05
N ASN A 290 19.77 -3.05 -29.18
CA ASN A 290 20.33 -2.75 -30.49
C ASN A 290 20.42 -1.23 -30.67
N LEU A 291 21.62 -0.71 -30.91
CA LEU A 291 21.93 0.69 -31.17
C LEU A 291 22.15 0.93 -32.68
N THR A 292 21.48 1.95 -33.21
CA THR A 292 21.74 2.53 -34.54
C THR A 292 22.34 3.92 -34.37
N ILE A 293 23.57 4.11 -34.88
CA ILE A 293 24.37 5.33 -34.73
C ILE A 293 24.75 5.86 -36.13
N PRO A 294 24.60 7.16 -36.44
CA PRO A 294 24.84 7.68 -37.79
C PRO A 294 26.25 7.40 -38.32
N GLY A 295 26.33 6.59 -39.39
CA GLY A 295 27.60 6.25 -40.06
C GLY A 295 28.39 5.09 -39.45
N ILE A 296 27.86 4.44 -38.41
CA ILE A 296 28.41 3.24 -37.77
C ILE A 296 27.49 2.05 -38.08
N GLU A 297 28.03 0.83 -38.10
CA GLU A 297 27.20 -0.39 -38.23
C GLU A 297 26.43 -0.67 -36.92
N ASP A 298 25.20 -1.18 -37.00
CA ASP A 298 24.36 -1.44 -35.83
C ASP A 298 25.07 -2.37 -34.81
N GLN A 299 24.93 -2.07 -33.52
CA GLN A 299 25.56 -2.81 -32.41
C GLN A 299 24.48 -3.37 -31.48
N SER A 300 24.63 -4.61 -30.99
CA SER A 300 23.79 -5.14 -29.90
C SER A 300 24.57 -5.12 -28.59
N LEU A 301 23.93 -4.70 -27.50
CA LEU A 301 24.49 -4.66 -26.15
C LEU A 301 23.64 -5.46 -25.15
N GLU A 302 24.32 -6.20 -24.27
CA GLU A 302 23.73 -6.90 -23.12
C GLU A 302 23.78 -6.06 -21.83
N PRO A 303 23.13 -6.46 -20.71
CA PRO A 303 23.04 -5.65 -19.50
C PRO A 303 24.39 -5.26 -18.91
N GLY A 304 24.67 -3.96 -18.82
CA GLY A 304 25.95 -3.43 -18.38
C GLY A 304 27.08 -3.52 -19.42
N GLU A 305 26.77 -3.83 -20.68
CA GLU A 305 27.68 -3.57 -21.80
C GLU A 305 27.45 -2.15 -22.35
N PHE A 306 28.50 -1.58 -22.95
CA PHE A 306 28.45 -0.24 -23.50
C PHE A 306 29.20 -0.10 -24.82
N TRP A 307 28.76 0.86 -25.64
CA TRP A 307 29.49 1.37 -26.79
C TRP A 307 30.21 2.66 -26.41
N GLU A 308 31.43 2.87 -26.93
CA GLU A 308 32.16 4.14 -26.85
C GLU A 308 32.69 4.52 -28.24
N GLY A 309 32.61 5.81 -28.59
CA GLY A 309 33.15 6.32 -29.84
C GLY A 309 33.21 7.85 -29.90
N ARG A 310 33.79 8.37 -30.98
CA ARG A 310 33.81 9.81 -31.30
C ARG A 310 32.73 10.13 -32.32
N LEU A 311 31.94 11.18 -32.06
CA LEU A 311 30.90 11.68 -32.96
C LEU A 311 31.11 13.19 -33.15
N SER A 312 31.13 13.60 -34.42
CA SER A 312 31.31 15.00 -34.83
C SER A 312 30.01 15.61 -35.35
N GLY A 313 29.81 16.91 -35.14
CA GLY A 313 28.58 17.61 -35.53
C GLY A 313 27.35 17.17 -34.72
N SER A 314 26.19 17.02 -35.39
CA SER A 314 24.91 16.70 -34.74
C SER A 314 24.17 15.56 -35.44
N GLY A 315 23.47 14.72 -34.68
CA GLY A 315 22.73 13.58 -35.20
C GLY A 315 21.83 12.92 -34.15
N LEU A 316 21.02 11.97 -34.60
CA LEU A 316 20.14 11.15 -33.76
C LEU A 316 20.74 9.74 -33.62
N VAL A 317 20.91 9.30 -32.37
CA VAL A 317 21.13 7.89 -32.01
C VAL A 317 19.81 7.29 -31.55
N THR A 318 19.52 6.07 -31.99
CA THR A 318 18.30 5.32 -31.59
C THR A 318 18.65 3.94 -31.05
N SER A 319 17.84 3.45 -30.13
CA SER A 319 18.01 2.16 -29.45
C SER A 319 16.71 1.37 -29.40
N SER A 320 16.77 0.03 -29.47
CA SER A 320 15.57 -0.84 -29.46
C SER A 320 14.88 -0.95 -28.10
N LYS A 321 15.63 -0.69 -27.02
CA LYS A 321 15.22 -0.72 -25.61
C LYS A 321 15.89 0.48 -24.91
N PRO A 322 15.32 1.07 -23.84
CA PRO A 322 15.86 2.29 -23.25
C PRO A 322 17.31 2.16 -22.79
N ALA A 323 18.11 3.19 -23.06
CA ALA A 323 19.54 3.22 -22.80
C ALA A 323 19.95 4.56 -22.17
N LEU A 324 21.16 4.62 -21.61
CA LEU A 324 21.73 5.87 -21.08
C LEU A 324 22.92 6.30 -21.93
N MET A 325 22.89 7.54 -22.42
CA MET A 325 23.95 8.16 -23.22
C MET A 325 24.65 9.28 -22.44
N MET A 326 25.98 9.25 -22.42
CA MET A 326 26.82 10.30 -21.83
C MET A 326 27.78 10.86 -22.90
N GLN A 327 27.98 12.16 -22.87
CA GLN A 327 28.95 12.91 -23.66
C GLN A 327 30.13 13.29 -22.77
N HIS A 328 31.34 13.04 -23.23
CA HIS A 328 32.55 13.58 -22.62
C HIS A 328 33.12 14.65 -23.57
N LEU A 329 33.21 15.88 -23.07
CA LEU A 329 33.67 17.04 -23.83
C LEU A 329 35.14 16.87 -24.23
N ALA A 330 35.41 17.13 -25.50
CA ALA A 330 36.71 16.97 -26.13
C ALA A 330 37.08 18.16 -27.03
N SER A 331 36.08 18.79 -27.65
CA SER A 331 36.25 20.06 -28.36
C SER A 331 35.00 20.92 -28.33
N ILE A 332 35.20 22.23 -28.20
CA ILE A 332 34.15 23.25 -28.28
C ILE A 332 34.63 24.34 -29.23
N ASN A 333 33.80 24.70 -30.22
CA ASN A 333 34.01 25.81 -31.15
C ASN A 333 35.34 25.72 -31.96
N GLY A 334 35.77 24.50 -32.29
CA GLY A 334 37.02 24.22 -33.01
C GLY A 334 38.29 24.27 -32.14
N ARG A 335 38.14 24.24 -30.81
CA ARG A 335 39.25 24.19 -29.84
C ARG A 335 39.17 22.90 -29.03
N THR A 336 40.30 22.18 -28.89
CA THR A 336 40.43 21.10 -27.89
C THR A 336 40.28 21.68 -26.48
N VAL A 337 39.47 21.02 -25.65
CA VAL A 337 39.20 21.41 -24.26
C VAL A 337 39.53 20.26 -23.30
N ASP A 338 39.65 20.58 -22.02
CA ASP A 338 39.83 19.60 -20.95
C ASP A 338 38.49 18.88 -20.65
N PRO A 339 38.48 17.65 -20.12
CA PRO A 339 37.29 16.80 -20.09
C PRO A 339 36.28 17.20 -19.01
N SER A 340 35.00 17.20 -19.39
CA SER A 340 33.83 17.35 -18.52
C SER A 340 32.71 16.46 -19.07
N SER A 341 31.80 15.97 -18.23
CA SER A 341 30.82 14.93 -18.61
C SER A 341 29.37 15.41 -18.52
N ILE A 342 28.57 15.05 -19.53
CA ILE A 342 27.18 15.47 -19.67
C ILE A 342 26.31 14.26 -19.98
N GLN A 343 25.33 13.97 -19.14
CA GLN A 343 24.25 13.05 -19.44
C GLN A 343 23.35 13.62 -20.54
N VAL A 344 23.33 12.97 -21.70
CA VAL A 344 22.64 13.45 -22.90
C VAL A 344 21.13 13.22 -22.74
N PRO A 345 20.27 14.25 -22.80
CA PRO A 345 18.83 14.07 -22.68
C PRO A 345 18.24 13.26 -23.85
N ALA A 346 17.35 12.31 -23.55
CA ALA A 346 16.58 11.58 -24.55
C ALA A 346 15.38 12.42 -25.06
N GLU A 347 14.73 12.06 -26.18
CA GLU A 347 13.53 12.77 -26.68
C GLU A 347 12.42 12.81 -25.61
N GLU A 348 12.31 11.74 -24.82
CA GLU A 348 11.43 11.58 -23.66
C GLU A 348 11.78 12.54 -22.49
N HIS A 349 12.98 13.12 -22.50
CA HIS A 349 13.45 14.13 -21.54
C HIS A 349 13.17 15.58 -21.97
N PHE A 350 12.46 15.76 -23.10
CA PHE A 350 11.94 17.04 -23.59
C PHE A 350 11.17 17.85 -22.50
N ASP A 351 11.43 19.15 -22.29
CA ASP A 351 10.56 20.06 -21.51
C ASP A 351 10.32 21.39 -22.27
N PHE A 352 9.46 22.25 -21.76
CA PHE A 352 9.09 23.55 -22.34
C PHE A 352 9.84 24.72 -21.71
N VAL A 353 10.39 24.56 -20.51
CA VAL A 353 11.13 25.62 -19.81
C VAL A 353 12.36 25.01 -19.17
N PHE A 354 13.50 25.70 -19.22
CA PHE A 354 14.72 25.36 -18.49
C PHE A 354 15.23 26.58 -17.74
N GLY A 355 15.83 26.37 -16.58
CA GLY A 355 16.37 27.44 -15.73
C GLY A 355 17.67 26.97 -15.12
N PHE A 356 18.76 27.61 -15.54
CA PHE A 356 20.12 27.17 -15.29
C PHE A 356 21.02 28.37 -15.01
N THR A 357 22.27 28.08 -14.68
CA THR A 357 23.29 29.08 -14.39
C THR A 357 24.59 28.73 -15.11
N THR A 358 25.59 29.59 -14.98
CA THR A 358 26.92 29.45 -15.57
C THR A 358 27.97 29.70 -14.48
N PRO A 359 29.14 29.03 -14.48
CA PRO A 359 30.10 29.12 -13.37
C PRO A 359 30.71 30.52 -13.17
N PRO A 360 31.14 30.83 -11.94
CA PRO A 360 31.93 32.04 -11.64
C PRO A 360 33.31 32.03 -12.29
N ILE A 361 33.99 33.17 -12.21
CA ILE A 361 35.40 33.29 -12.60
C ILE A 361 36.23 32.33 -11.72
N SER A 362 36.84 31.31 -12.33
CA SER A 362 37.82 30.47 -11.65
C SER A 362 39.13 31.23 -11.43
N ALA A 363 39.91 30.79 -10.44
CA ALA A 363 41.22 31.35 -10.13
C ALA A 363 42.29 31.13 -11.23
N GLY A 364 42.01 30.33 -12.27
CA GLY A 364 42.89 30.12 -13.44
C GLY A 364 42.65 31.05 -14.63
N GLY A 365 41.47 31.65 -14.72
CA GLY A 365 41.01 32.36 -15.91
C GLY A 365 41.44 33.83 -16.04
N GLY A 366 41.06 34.44 -17.16
CA GLY A 366 41.11 35.89 -17.32
C GLY A 366 40.08 36.62 -16.44
N SER A 367 40.18 37.95 -16.36
CA SER A 367 39.30 38.83 -15.55
C SER A 367 37.80 38.76 -15.87
N ASP A 368 37.42 38.06 -16.94
CA ASP A 368 36.12 38.15 -17.57
C ASP A 368 35.28 36.86 -17.39
N GLY A 369 35.89 35.76 -16.92
CA GLY A 369 35.22 34.46 -16.69
C GLY A 369 34.98 33.60 -17.94
N PHE A 370 34.39 32.42 -17.73
CA PHE A 370 34.19 31.37 -18.74
C PHE A 370 33.54 31.87 -20.05
N TYR A 371 33.92 31.26 -21.17
CA TYR A 371 33.16 31.29 -22.42
C TYR A 371 32.01 30.29 -22.35
N ASN A 372 30.79 30.81 -22.20
CA ASN A 372 29.59 30.03 -21.97
C ASN A 372 28.79 29.81 -23.27
N PHE A 373 28.28 28.60 -23.47
CA PHE A 373 27.46 28.21 -24.61
C PHE A 373 26.25 27.38 -24.16
N ILE A 374 25.19 27.40 -24.96
CA ILE A 374 24.11 26.41 -24.90
C ILE A 374 23.85 25.84 -26.28
N SER A 375 23.55 24.53 -26.33
CA SER A 375 22.91 23.88 -27.47
C SER A 375 21.44 23.68 -27.15
N ILE A 376 20.54 24.29 -27.94
CA ILE A 376 19.09 24.12 -27.82
C ILE A 376 18.62 23.18 -28.94
N ILE A 377 18.04 22.04 -28.58
CA ILE A 377 17.51 21.03 -29.50
C ILE A 377 15.99 21.24 -29.58
N VAL A 378 15.47 21.66 -30.74
CA VAL A 378 14.04 21.96 -30.93
C VAL A 378 13.56 21.52 -32.31
N ARG A 379 12.28 21.18 -32.47
CA ARG A 379 11.70 20.93 -33.81
C ARG A 379 11.64 22.22 -34.61
N ASN A 380 11.91 22.12 -35.92
CA ASN A 380 12.03 23.28 -36.83
C ASN A 380 10.80 24.20 -36.80
N ASN A 381 9.59 23.63 -36.70
CA ASN A 381 8.34 24.40 -36.56
C ASN A 381 8.25 25.22 -35.25
N GLY A 382 8.86 24.77 -34.16
CA GLY A 382 8.90 25.44 -32.86
C GLY A 382 10.08 26.41 -32.67
N ARG A 383 10.96 26.55 -33.68
CA ARG A 383 12.08 27.51 -33.70
C ARG A 383 11.67 28.99 -33.52
N PRO A 384 10.56 29.50 -34.10
CA PRO A 384 10.19 30.91 -33.97
C PRO A 384 9.73 31.31 -32.55
N THR A 385 9.43 30.32 -31.72
CA THR A 385 8.78 30.49 -30.40
C THR A 385 9.70 30.12 -29.23
N VAL A 386 10.98 29.82 -29.50
CA VAL A 386 12.03 29.69 -28.46
C VAL A 386 12.56 31.06 -28.04
N PHE A 387 12.48 31.33 -26.74
CA PHE A 387 12.90 32.56 -26.09
C PHE A 387 14.03 32.28 -25.07
N LEU A 388 14.89 33.26 -24.84
CA LEU A 388 15.93 33.30 -23.81
C LEU A 388 15.71 34.54 -22.95
N ASN A 389 15.57 34.37 -21.64
CA ASN A 389 15.24 35.42 -20.67
C ASN A 389 14.06 36.32 -21.14
N GLY A 390 12.97 35.69 -21.58
CA GLY A 390 11.78 36.38 -22.07
C GLY A 390 11.95 37.15 -23.39
N SER A 391 13.03 36.92 -24.15
CA SER A 391 13.31 37.56 -25.45
C SER A 391 13.55 36.55 -26.59
N PRO A 392 13.11 36.79 -27.83
CA PRO A 392 13.37 35.88 -28.96
C PRO A 392 14.87 35.72 -29.27
N ILE A 393 15.30 34.50 -29.57
CA ILE A 393 16.71 34.18 -29.88
C ILE A 393 17.09 34.64 -31.30
N ASN A 394 17.56 35.88 -31.38
CA ASN A 394 17.98 36.55 -32.63
C ASN A 394 19.48 36.40 -32.94
N ASN A 395 20.33 36.27 -31.92
CA ASN A 395 21.79 36.14 -32.06
C ASN A 395 22.21 34.68 -31.80
N ILE A 396 22.42 33.92 -32.87
CA ILE A 396 22.95 32.55 -32.81
C ILE A 396 24.42 32.53 -33.24
N SER A 397 25.19 31.58 -32.68
CA SER A 397 26.56 31.28 -33.11
C SER A 397 26.56 30.27 -34.25
N ALA A 398 25.65 29.28 -34.21
CA ALA A 398 25.39 28.32 -35.27
C ALA A 398 23.95 27.78 -35.18
N GLU A 399 23.46 27.23 -36.30
CA GLU A 399 22.16 26.53 -36.40
C GLU A 399 22.36 25.36 -37.37
N PHE A 400 22.03 24.13 -36.96
CA PHE A 400 22.28 22.88 -37.69
C PHE A 400 21.01 22.04 -37.79
N ASP A 401 20.69 21.51 -38.98
CA ASP A 401 19.69 20.45 -39.13
C ASP A 401 20.20 19.14 -38.51
N VAL A 402 19.37 18.42 -37.76
CA VAL A 402 19.68 17.08 -37.24
C VAL A 402 19.28 16.05 -38.30
N PRO A 403 20.24 15.35 -38.97
CA PRO A 403 19.94 14.57 -40.17
C PRO A 403 18.88 13.49 -39.98
N ASN A 404 17.99 13.35 -40.97
CA ASN A 404 16.86 12.42 -40.99
C ASN A 404 15.77 12.66 -39.92
N THR A 405 15.76 13.84 -39.29
CA THR A 405 14.71 14.25 -38.34
C THR A 405 14.07 15.59 -38.74
N ASP A 406 13.10 16.08 -37.97
CA ASP A 406 12.59 17.46 -38.02
C ASP A 406 13.15 18.36 -36.91
N TYR A 407 14.19 17.91 -36.19
CA TYR A 407 14.92 18.68 -35.18
C TYR A 407 16.04 19.53 -35.79
N ILE A 408 16.29 20.66 -35.15
CA ILE A 408 17.46 21.52 -35.37
C ILE A 408 18.17 21.78 -34.04
N SER A 409 19.48 22.00 -34.10
CA SER A 409 20.32 22.37 -32.96
C SER A 409 20.76 23.82 -33.09
N LEU A 410 20.46 24.65 -32.09
CA LEU A 410 20.84 26.06 -32.01
C LEU A 410 22.00 26.22 -31.03
N THR A 411 23.15 26.71 -31.51
CA THR A 411 24.24 27.10 -30.61
C THR A 411 24.13 28.58 -30.29
N VAL A 412 23.97 28.93 -29.02
CA VAL A 412 23.95 30.33 -28.54
C VAL A 412 25.11 30.54 -27.57
N GLN A 413 25.99 31.49 -27.89
CA GLN A 413 26.99 31.97 -26.94
C GLN A 413 26.35 32.95 -25.94
N LEU A 414 26.52 32.67 -24.65
CA LEU A 414 26.06 33.49 -23.54
C LEU A 414 27.14 34.52 -23.12
N PRO A 415 26.80 35.55 -22.32
CA PRO A 415 27.78 36.40 -21.65
C PRO A 415 28.85 35.60 -20.89
N ARG A 416 30.06 36.16 -20.76
CA ARG A 416 31.15 35.52 -20.00
C ARG A 416 30.92 35.60 -18.48
N GLY A 417 31.39 34.59 -17.76
CA GLY A 417 31.31 34.50 -16.30
C GLY A 417 29.95 34.00 -15.79
N GLU A 418 29.60 34.32 -14.55
CA GLU A 418 28.40 33.83 -13.87
C GLU A 418 27.14 34.64 -14.21
N GLY A 419 26.05 33.91 -14.46
CA GLY A 419 24.72 34.45 -14.69
C GLY A 419 23.64 33.37 -14.54
N VAL A 420 22.38 33.80 -14.47
CA VAL A 420 21.19 32.93 -14.51
C VAL A 420 20.45 33.13 -15.82
N TYR A 421 19.97 32.04 -16.41
CA TYR A 421 19.34 32.01 -17.72
C TYR A 421 18.13 31.09 -17.74
N PHE A 422 17.09 31.53 -18.43
CA PHE A 422 15.86 30.79 -18.66
C PHE A 422 15.63 30.64 -20.16
N VAL A 423 15.42 29.41 -20.64
CA VAL A 423 15.05 29.11 -22.02
C VAL A 423 13.62 28.59 -22.04
N GLU A 424 12.77 29.15 -22.89
CA GLU A 424 11.33 28.96 -22.88
C GLU A 424 10.79 28.65 -24.29
N GLN A 425 10.01 27.59 -24.43
CA GLN A 425 9.13 27.34 -25.57
C GLN A 425 7.79 28.05 -25.30
N THR A 426 7.60 29.20 -25.93
CA THR A 426 6.46 30.09 -25.65
C THR A 426 5.15 29.68 -26.33
N ASP A 427 5.19 28.78 -27.31
CA ASP A 427 4.00 28.19 -27.93
C ASP A 427 3.72 26.78 -27.38
N PRO A 428 2.62 26.58 -26.61
CA PRO A 428 2.24 25.28 -26.07
C PRO A 428 1.61 24.33 -27.12
N GLN A 429 1.56 24.70 -28.41
CA GLN A 429 1.29 23.77 -29.52
C GLN A 429 2.55 23.34 -30.27
N SER A 430 3.70 23.95 -30.00
CA SER A 430 5.00 23.51 -30.48
C SER A 430 5.54 22.35 -29.63
N ALA A 431 6.53 21.62 -30.16
CA ALA A 431 7.15 20.52 -29.45
C ALA A 431 8.10 21.02 -28.33
N PRO A 432 8.31 20.21 -27.26
CA PRO A 432 9.32 20.50 -26.25
C PRO A 432 10.74 20.55 -26.84
N LEU A 433 11.65 21.15 -26.09
CA LEU A 433 13.05 21.35 -26.45
C LEU A 433 13.98 20.83 -25.35
N SER A 434 15.22 20.53 -25.69
CA SER A 434 16.28 20.25 -24.72
C SER A 434 17.33 21.34 -24.75
N VAL A 435 17.98 21.60 -23.61
CA VAL A 435 19.07 22.58 -23.49
C VAL A 435 20.24 21.93 -22.77
N ILE A 436 21.37 21.85 -23.47
CA ILE A 436 22.66 21.42 -22.90
C ILE A 436 23.51 22.66 -22.67
N VAL A 437 24.03 22.83 -21.46
CA VAL A 437 24.89 23.95 -21.03
C VAL A 437 26.34 23.49 -21.00
N TYR A 438 27.27 24.27 -21.52
CA TYR A 438 28.70 23.95 -21.50
C TYR A 438 29.57 25.19 -21.71
N GLY A 439 30.83 25.11 -21.33
CA GLY A 439 31.77 26.21 -21.54
C GLY A 439 33.22 25.85 -21.25
N TYR A 440 34.12 26.81 -21.51
CA TYR A 440 35.55 26.66 -21.26
C TYR A 440 36.21 27.98 -20.85
N GLU A 441 37.39 27.90 -20.22
CA GLU A 441 38.27 29.05 -19.99
C GLU A 441 39.73 28.67 -20.33
N PHE A 442 40.70 28.95 -19.47
CA PHE A 442 42.11 28.64 -19.68
C PHE A 442 42.49 27.37 -18.91
N ILE A 443 42.44 26.24 -19.63
CA ILE A 443 42.70 24.88 -19.12
C ILE A 443 41.66 24.45 -18.07
N GLU A 444 40.39 24.77 -18.36
CA GLU A 444 39.20 24.52 -17.55
C GLU A 444 37.98 24.39 -18.49
N THR A 445 37.06 23.47 -18.20
CA THR A 445 35.81 23.19 -18.94
C THR A 445 34.65 23.06 -17.96
N TYR A 446 33.41 22.99 -18.43
CA TYR A 446 32.27 22.40 -17.71
C TYR A 446 31.14 22.05 -18.69
N GLY A 447 30.18 21.24 -18.26
CA GLY A 447 28.89 21.10 -18.91
C GLY A 447 27.89 20.23 -18.15
N TYR A 448 26.60 20.42 -18.41
CA TYR A 448 25.50 19.66 -17.82
C TYR A 448 24.20 19.90 -18.62
N ALA A 449 23.21 19.01 -18.46
CA ALA A 449 21.85 19.29 -18.91
C ALA A 449 21.25 20.45 -18.09
N ALA A 450 20.55 21.40 -18.74
CA ALA A 450 19.87 22.52 -18.06
C ALA A 450 18.60 22.09 -17.26
N GLY A 451 18.35 20.78 -17.23
CA GLY A 451 17.19 20.12 -16.68
C GLY A 451 16.83 18.89 -17.50
N LEU A 452 15.97 18.04 -16.96
CA LEU A 452 15.46 16.83 -17.62
C LEU A 452 13.98 16.65 -17.31
N SER A 453 13.17 16.27 -18.30
CA SER A 453 11.91 15.58 -18.01
C SER A 453 12.22 14.12 -17.67
N LEU A 454 11.81 13.66 -16.50
CA LEU A 454 11.95 12.29 -16.04
C LEU A 454 10.56 11.65 -15.97
N PRO A 455 10.09 11.02 -17.05
CA PRO A 455 8.77 10.40 -17.06
C PRO A 455 8.68 9.27 -16.03
N THR A 456 7.47 9.11 -15.50
CA THR A 456 7.03 7.89 -14.81
C THR A 456 5.83 7.34 -15.58
N ASN A 457 5.68 6.01 -15.65
CA ASN A 457 4.72 5.34 -16.57
C ASN A 457 3.23 5.50 -16.20
N LYS A 458 2.89 6.48 -15.38
CA LYS A 458 1.54 6.84 -14.91
C LYS A 458 1.51 8.36 -14.70
N GLN A 459 0.35 8.99 -14.85
CA GLN A 459 0.18 10.42 -14.55
C GLN A 459 0.04 10.64 -13.03
N VAL A 460 1.00 10.09 -12.26
CA VAL A 460 0.93 9.95 -10.79
C VAL A 460 0.93 11.32 -10.14
N LEU A 461 -0.21 11.65 -9.56
CA LEU A 461 -0.30 12.72 -8.58
C LEU A 461 0.64 12.42 -7.39
N SER A 462 1.47 13.37 -6.96
CA SER A 462 2.10 13.25 -5.64
C SER A 462 1.05 13.58 -4.59
N LEU A 463 0.65 12.58 -3.80
CA LEU A 463 -0.49 12.65 -2.87
C LEU A 463 0.00 12.62 -1.42
N THR A 464 -0.21 13.72 -0.69
CA THR A 464 0.23 13.88 0.70
C THR A 464 -0.91 14.42 1.57
N PRO A 465 -1.37 13.69 2.61
CA PRO A 465 -0.97 12.34 3.00
C PRO A 465 -1.55 11.25 2.06
N TYR A 466 -0.88 10.10 1.99
CA TYR A 466 -1.35 8.90 1.27
C TYR A 466 -2.48 8.16 2.02
N TYR A 467 -2.44 8.20 3.35
CA TYR A 467 -3.46 7.66 4.25
C TYR A 467 -4.49 8.75 4.57
N LEU A 468 -5.77 8.50 4.26
CA LEU A 468 -6.89 9.39 4.55
C LEU A 468 -7.88 8.79 5.54
N ARG A 469 -8.61 9.66 6.23
CA ARG A 469 -9.76 9.35 7.07
C ARG A 469 -11.04 9.12 6.27
N GLU A 470 -11.82 8.09 6.64
CA GLU A 470 -13.13 7.82 6.01
C GLU A 470 -14.13 8.98 6.22
N LEU A 471 -13.97 9.78 7.28
CA LEU A 471 -14.80 10.96 7.52
C LEU A 471 -14.23 12.27 6.92
N GLY A 472 -13.00 12.23 6.41
CA GLY A 472 -12.37 13.32 5.66
C GLY A 472 -11.93 14.52 6.49
N GLY A 473 -12.00 15.70 5.86
CA GLY A 473 -11.63 17.00 6.42
C GLY A 473 -10.14 17.33 6.59
N GLU A 474 -9.25 16.47 6.10
CA GLU A 474 -7.79 16.62 6.15
C GLU A 474 -7.26 17.50 5.02
N LEU A 475 -6.14 18.21 5.25
CA LEU A 475 -5.44 18.97 4.21
C LEU A 475 -4.71 18.01 3.27
N PHE A 476 -5.19 17.94 2.03
CA PHE A 476 -4.69 17.04 1.01
C PHE A 476 -3.92 17.81 -0.05
N THR A 477 -2.60 17.71 0.03
CA THR A 477 -1.68 18.32 -0.93
C THR A 477 -1.52 17.39 -2.12
N VAL A 478 -1.83 17.92 -3.30
CA VAL A 478 -1.66 17.23 -4.59
C VAL A 478 -0.66 18.00 -5.44
N THR A 479 0.48 17.37 -5.76
CA THR A 479 1.35 17.88 -6.83
C THR A 479 0.94 17.22 -8.15
N VAL A 480 0.47 18.03 -9.11
CA VAL A 480 0.16 17.60 -10.47
C VAL A 480 1.42 17.65 -11.34
N PRO A 481 1.87 16.53 -11.95
CA PRO A 481 2.97 16.55 -12.90
C PRO A 481 2.54 17.24 -14.21
N CYS A 482 3.22 18.34 -14.57
CA CYS A 482 2.94 19.24 -15.69
C CYS A 482 1.59 19.96 -15.69
N LEU A 483 1.62 21.25 -15.32
CA LEU A 483 0.55 22.21 -15.58
C LEU A 483 0.91 23.09 -16.79
N GLN A 484 0.19 22.98 -17.91
CA GLN A 484 0.34 23.96 -19.00
C GLN A 484 -0.12 25.34 -18.49
N THR A 485 0.81 26.29 -18.44
CA THR A 485 0.64 27.58 -17.75
C THR A 485 -0.40 28.52 -18.37
N ASN A 486 -0.82 28.27 -19.61
CA ASN A 486 -1.55 29.23 -20.45
C ASN A 486 -3.00 28.84 -20.83
N ALA A 487 -3.57 27.78 -20.23
CA ALA A 487 -4.91 27.28 -20.60
C ALA A 487 -5.99 27.45 -19.51
N ILE A 488 -5.62 27.86 -18.30
CA ILE A 488 -6.44 27.69 -17.09
C ILE A 488 -6.63 29.02 -16.36
N SER A 489 -7.87 29.30 -15.98
CA SER A 489 -8.26 30.45 -15.17
C SER A 489 -7.74 30.33 -13.72
N LEU A 490 -7.51 31.48 -13.08
CA LEU A 490 -6.83 31.61 -11.79
C LEU A 490 -7.59 31.06 -10.57
N GLN A 491 -8.75 30.42 -10.74
CA GLN A 491 -9.68 30.12 -9.63
C GLN A 491 -10.21 28.67 -9.56
N ASP A 492 -9.90 27.83 -10.55
CA ASP A 492 -10.85 26.75 -10.95
C ASP A 492 -10.26 25.32 -10.89
N ALA A 493 -9.33 25.06 -9.96
CA ALA A 493 -8.88 23.70 -9.67
C ALA A 493 -9.91 22.94 -8.80
N LYS A 494 -10.06 21.63 -9.04
CA LYS A 494 -11.06 20.76 -8.38
C LYS A 494 -10.50 19.37 -8.15
N CYS A 495 -10.50 18.89 -6.91
CA CYS A 495 -10.25 17.46 -6.64
C CYS A 495 -11.58 16.70 -6.66
N LYS A 496 -11.58 15.50 -7.24
CA LYS A 496 -12.73 14.59 -7.27
C LYS A 496 -12.35 13.28 -6.58
N PHE A 497 -13.07 12.96 -5.51
CA PHE A 497 -12.86 11.76 -4.69
C PHE A 497 -14.01 10.78 -4.91
N ALA A 498 -13.70 9.50 -5.16
CA ALA A 498 -14.71 8.46 -5.25
C ALA A 498 -15.22 8.05 -3.85
N THR A 499 -16.46 8.42 -3.51
CA THR A 499 -17.10 8.10 -2.22
C THR A 499 -18.15 7.00 -2.39
N SER A 500 -18.65 6.41 -1.29
CA SER A 500 -19.78 5.45 -1.41
C SER A 500 -21.13 6.08 -1.78
N LEU A 501 -21.21 7.41 -1.85
CA LEU A 501 -22.35 8.17 -2.38
C LEU A 501 -22.11 8.66 -3.83
N GLY A 502 -21.00 8.26 -4.46
CA GLY A 502 -20.57 8.70 -5.79
C GLY A 502 -19.37 9.64 -5.74
N ASP A 503 -19.00 10.20 -6.90
CA ASP A 503 -17.88 11.13 -7.02
C ASP A 503 -18.21 12.50 -6.40
N VAL A 504 -17.43 12.91 -5.40
CA VAL A 504 -17.55 14.23 -4.76
C VAL A 504 -16.44 15.15 -5.26
N LEU A 505 -16.84 16.25 -5.93
CA LEU A 505 -15.96 17.37 -6.22
C LEU A 505 -15.80 18.26 -4.97
N VAL A 506 -14.55 18.62 -4.66
CA VAL A 506 -14.21 19.71 -3.75
C VAL A 506 -13.37 20.76 -4.52
N PRO A 507 -13.47 22.05 -4.18
CA PRO A 507 -12.56 23.05 -4.73
C PRO A 507 -11.12 22.77 -4.29
N GLY A 508 -10.16 23.09 -5.15
CA GLY A 508 -8.73 23.06 -4.85
C GLY A 508 -8.13 24.46 -4.89
N GLU A 509 -7.38 24.84 -3.86
CA GLU A 509 -6.57 26.05 -3.87
C GLU A 509 -5.20 25.74 -4.49
N ARG A 510 -4.97 26.24 -5.70
CA ARG A 510 -3.65 26.18 -6.34
C ARG A 510 -2.70 27.15 -5.60
N THR A 511 -1.65 26.60 -4.98
CA THR A 511 -0.68 27.38 -4.19
C THR A 511 0.55 27.80 -5.00
N ASP A 512 0.94 27.00 -5.99
CA ASP A 512 2.02 27.32 -6.92
C ASP A 512 1.76 26.72 -8.33
N SER A 513 2.78 26.70 -9.18
CA SER A 513 2.64 26.21 -10.56
C SER A 513 2.20 24.75 -10.67
N TYR A 514 2.42 23.90 -9.65
CA TYR A 514 2.19 22.45 -9.70
C TYR A 514 1.41 21.89 -8.49
N THR A 515 1.22 22.67 -7.43
CA THR A 515 0.61 22.23 -6.17
C THR A 515 -0.82 22.75 -6.01
N VAL A 516 -1.77 21.82 -5.88
CA VAL A 516 -3.17 22.06 -5.52
C VAL A 516 -3.42 21.51 -4.13
N ILE A 517 -3.94 22.33 -3.21
CA ILE A 517 -4.39 21.89 -1.89
C ILE A 517 -5.92 21.77 -1.91
N CYS A 518 -6.41 20.58 -1.63
CA CYS A 518 -7.82 20.29 -1.43
C CYS A 518 -8.06 19.94 0.03
N ILE A 519 -9.30 20.03 0.50
CA ILE A 519 -9.72 19.45 1.78
C ILE A 519 -10.55 18.22 1.46
N THR A 520 -10.19 17.07 2.04
CA THR A 520 -10.85 15.80 1.69
C THR A 520 -12.34 15.84 2.07
N PRO A 521 -13.27 15.47 1.18
CA PRO A 521 -14.66 15.31 1.57
C PRO A 521 -14.83 14.07 2.46
N THR A 522 -15.99 13.94 3.12
CA THR A 522 -16.36 12.73 3.84
C THR A 522 -16.58 11.58 2.84
N LEU A 523 -15.81 10.50 2.96
CA LEU A 523 -15.66 9.47 1.92
C LEU A 523 -16.62 8.28 2.10
N TYR A 524 -17.05 8.00 3.33
CA TYR A 524 -18.02 6.95 3.66
C TYR A 524 -17.66 5.55 3.13
N LYS A 525 -16.37 5.29 2.90
CA LYS A 525 -15.81 4.02 2.42
C LYS A 525 -14.42 3.80 3.02
N ASN A 526 -13.88 2.60 2.86
CA ASN A 526 -12.50 2.26 3.22
C ASN A 526 -11.76 1.66 2.01
N GLY A 527 -10.46 1.41 2.16
CA GLY A 527 -9.62 0.79 1.13
C GLY A 527 -9.06 1.77 0.11
N LEU A 528 -8.40 1.22 -0.92
CA LEU A 528 -7.86 2.01 -2.04
C LEU A 528 -8.98 2.81 -2.72
N THR A 529 -8.69 4.08 -2.98
CA THR A 529 -9.66 5.07 -3.46
C THR A 529 -9.03 5.93 -4.55
N PRO A 530 -9.58 5.90 -5.78
CA PRO A 530 -9.19 6.83 -6.83
C PRO A 530 -9.50 8.28 -6.42
N VAL A 531 -8.49 9.12 -6.59
CA VAL A 531 -8.61 10.58 -6.53
C VAL A 531 -8.15 11.14 -7.86
N TYR A 532 -8.95 12.05 -8.41
CA TYR A 532 -8.68 12.72 -9.67
C TYR A 532 -8.52 14.22 -9.43
N VAL A 533 -7.70 14.88 -10.24
CA VAL A 533 -7.63 16.34 -10.25
C VAL A 533 -8.07 16.87 -11.61
N SER A 534 -9.01 17.80 -11.55
CA SER A 534 -9.39 18.74 -12.59
C SER A 534 -8.62 20.03 -12.36
N LEU A 535 -8.24 20.69 -13.45
CA LEU A 535 -7.67 22.03 -13.41
C LEU A 535 -8.46 23.03 -14.29
N ASP A 536 -9.55 22.59 -14.91
CA ASP A 536 -10.38 23.29 -15.91
C ASP A 536 -11.86 23.41 -15.46
N ASP A 537 -12.07 23.83 -14.21
CA ASP A 537 -13.38 23.91 -13.52
C ASP A 537 -14.19 22.60 -13.48
N GLY A 538 -13.58 21.45 -13.76
CA GLY A 538 -14.22 20.14 -13.76
C GLY A 538 -14.72 19.70 -15.12
N GLU A 539 -14.33 20.38 -16.20
CA GLU A 539 -14.58 19.92 -17.57
C GLU A 539 -13.82 18.63 -17.90
N SER A 540 -12.61 18.43 -17.35
CA SER A 540 -11.86 17.18 -17.48
C SER A 540 -11.06 16.79 -16.23
N PHE A 541 -10.75 15.49 -16.12
CA PHE A 541 -10.01 14.92 -14.98
C PHE A 541 -8.80 14.11 -15.47
N PRO A 542 -7.78 14.75 -16.08
CA PRO A 542 -6.68 14.07 -16.74
C PRO A 542 -5.59 13.56 -15.79
N TYR A 543 -5.56 14.01 -14.53
CA TYR A 543 -4.61 13.51 -13.53
C TYR A 543 -5.31 12.59 -12.53
N SER A 544 -4.65 11.50 -12.13
CA SER A 544 -5.21 10.53 -11.19
C SER A 544 -4.15 9.88 -10.29
N GLY A 545 -4.59 9.36 -9.16
CA GLY A 545 -3.80 8.55 -8.25
C GLY A 545 -4.70 7.85 -7.24
N ASN A 546 -4.12 6.92 -6.46
CA ASN A 546 -4.84 6.20 -5.41
C ASN A 546 -4.33 6.61 -4.03
N VAL A 547 -5.27 6.82 -3.10
CA VAL A 547 -5.02 6.95 -1.66
C VAL A 547 -5.58 5.74 -0.93
N TYR A 548 -5.04 5.43 0.24
CA TYR A 548 -5.67 4.44 1.12
C TYR A 548 -6.59 5.15 2.12
N VAL A 549 -7.88 4.80 2.13
CA VAL A 549 -8.86 5.34 3.09
C VAL A 549 -9.03 4.36 4.25
N ALA A 550 -8.60 4.77 5.43
CA ALA A 550 -8.73 3.99 6.65
C ALA A 550 -10.05 4.26 7.38
N SER A 551 -10.50 3.30 8.18
CA SER A 551 -11.56 3.60 9.15
C SER A 551 -11.00 4.46 10.27
N GLU A 552 -11.83 5.32 10.88
CA GLU A 552 -11.44 6.05 12.09
C GLU A 552 -11.06 5.11 13.24
N GLU A 553 -11.54 3.86 13.21
CA GLU A 553 -11.24 2.85 14.23
C GLU A 553 -9.85 2.21 14.04
N ASP A 554 -9.29 2.28 12.83
CA ASP A 554 -7.97 1.75 12.48
C ASP A 554 -6.85 2.82 12.60
N LEU A 555 -7.21 4.08 12.90
CA LEU A 555 -6.31 5.24 12.99
C LEU A 555 -6.19 5.81 14.42
N ALA A 556 -5.04 6.44 14.72
CA ALA A 556 -4.84 7.13 15.99
C ALA A 556 -5.68 8.43 16.10
N PRO A 557 -6.25 8.75 17.29
CA PRO A 557 -7.08 9.93 17.47
C PRO A 557 -6.30 11.22 17.83
N LEU A 558 -6.26 12.17 16.89
CA LEU A 558 -5.90 13.60 17.04
C LEU A 558 -6.73 14.38 18.08
N VAL A 559 -7.93 13.91 18.43
CA VAL A 559 -8.83 14.51 19.45
C VAL A 559 -9.27 13.43 20.44
N GLN A 560 -9.15 13.74 21.74
CA GLN A 560 -9.48 12.84 22.84
C GLN A 560 -10.65 13.39 23.66
N ILE A 561 -11.53 12.50 24.13
CA ILE A 561 -12.60 12.82 25.09
C ILE A 561 -12.35 12.08 26.41
N GLN A 562 -12.50 12.78 27.53
CA GLN A 562 -12.48 12.21 28.88
C GLN A 562 -13.66 12.74 29.71
N GLN A 563 -14.29 11.87 30.51
CA GLN A 563 -15.25 12.20 31.55
C GLN A 563 -14.80 11.50 32.84
N MET A 564 -14.62 12.22 33.94
CA MET A 564 -13.84 11.74 35.10
C MET A 564 -14.56 10.72 35.97
N LYS A 565 -15.91 10.70 35.93
CA LYS A 565 -16.75 9.74 36.68
C LYS A 565 -17.34 8.60 35.83
N SER A 566 -16.90 8.41 34.58
CA SER A 566 -17.39 7.31 33.75
C SER A 566 -16.78 5.97 34.20
N GLU A 567 -17.61 5.01 34.60
CA GLU A 567 -17.18 3.64 34.92
C GLU A 567 -16.92 2.79 33.65
N TYR A 568 -17.22 3.33 32.46
CA TYR A 568 -17.22 2.61 31.19
C TYR A 568 -15.95 2.82 30.33
N GLY A 569 -14.98 3.59 30.83
CA GLY A 569 -13.70 3.87 30.16
C GLY A 569 -13.71 5.05 29.17
N ASN A 570 -12.58 5.26 28.51
CA ASN A 570 -12.40 6.34 27.53
C ASN A 570 -13.19 6.06 26.24
N GLY A 571 -13.78 7.11 25.64
CA GLY A 571 -14.58 6.97 24.41
C GLY A 571 -16.02 6.51 24.62
N ILE A 572 -16.53 6.54 25.86
CA ILE A 572 -17.95 6.52 26.20
C ILE A 572 -18.23 7.70 27.14
N VAL A 573 -19.01 8.67 26.64
CA VAL A 573 -19.58 9.74 27.48
C VAL A 573 -20.97 9.34 27.94
N ASP A 574 -21.19 9.36 29.25
CA ASP A 574 -22.49 9.19 29.88
C ASP A 574 -23.11 10.56 30.19
N LEU A 575 -24.09 10.96 29.38
CA LEU A 575 -24.81 12.23 29.58
C LEU A 575 -25.88 12.17 30.69
N THR A 576 -25.98 11.08 31.44
CA THR A 576 -26.77 11.05 32.71
C THR A 576 -25.98 11.59 33.89
N LEU A 577 -24.65 11.74 33.75
CA LEU A 577 -23.76 12.34 34.74
C LEU A 577 -23.53 13.82 34.44
N ASP A 578 -23.78 14.70 35.41
CA ASP A 578 -23.40 16.13 35.36
C ASP A 578 -21.90 16.34 35.63
N ASP A 579 -21.07 15.46 35.08
CA ASP A 579 -19.62 15.46 35.20
C ASP A 579 -18.99 16.11 33.97
N PRO A 580 -18.04 17.07 34.12
CA PRO A 580 -17.52 17.83 33.00
C PRO A 580 -16.76 16.94 31.99
N ILE A 581 -17.09 17.15 30.73
CA ILE A 581 -16.51 16.45 29.58
C ILE A 581 -15.34 17.29 29.07
N ILE A 582 -14.15 16.70 29.07
CA ILE A 582 -12.91 17.32 28.59
C ILE A 582 -12.68 16.85 27.15
N ILE A 583 -12.47 17.80 26.25
CA ILE A 583 -12.08 17.57 24.85
C ILE A 583 -10.68 18.16 24.66
N SER A 584 -9.74 17.42 24.09
CA SER A 584 -8.36 17.89 23.89
C SER A 584 -7.74 17.42 22.58
N TRP A 585 -6.90 18.28 21.98
CA TRP A 585 -6.30 18.11 20.65
C TRP A 585 -4.90 18.77 20.59
N ASP A 586 -4.09 18.47 19.58
CA ASP A 586 -2.86 19.23 19.29
C ASP A 586 -3.21 20.53 18.52
N PRO A 587 -2.94 21.74 19.06
CA PRO A 587 -3.16 23.00 18.35
C PRO A 587 -2.53 23.07 16.96
N LYS A 588 -1.40 22.39 16.74
CA LYS A 588 -0.68 22.41 15.45
C LYS A 588 -1.42 21.64 14.36
N SER A 589 -2.14 20.57 14.73
CA SER A 589 -2.91 19.74 13.78
C SER A 589 -3.98 20.53 13.03
N ILE A 590 -4.45 21.66 13.58
CA ILE A 590 -5.44 22.55 12.97
C ILE A 590 -4.85 23.41 11.83
N GLY A 591 -3.52 23.50 11.71
CA GLY A 591 -2.81 24.32 10.72
C GLY A 591 -2.26 25.63 11.29
N GLU A 592 -1.22 26.15 10.65
CA GLU A 592 -0.52 27.35 11.11
C GLU A 592 -1.39 28.62 11.05
N GLY A 593 -1.19 29.52 12.01
CA GLY A 593 -1.96 30.77 12.13
C GLY A 593 -3.37 30.64 12.71
N VAL A 594 -3.92 29.42 12.90
CA VAL A 594 -5.27 29.23 13.45
C VAL A 594 -5.31 29.55 14.94
N SER A 595 -5.77 30.75 15.29
CA SER A 595 -5.89 31.21 16.69
C SER A 595 -7.17 30.76 17.40
N HIS A 596 -8.24 30.44 16.65
CA HIS A 596 -9.55 30.09 17.19
C HIS A 596 -10.24 28.99 16.37
N VAL A 597 -10.88 28.04 17.05
CA VAL A 597 -11.61 26.90 16.50
C VAL A 597 -13.07 26.87 16.94
N THR A 598 -13.91 26.35 16.08
CA THR A 598 -15.31 26.01 16.33
C THR A 598 -15.40 24.50 16.43
N VAL A 599 -15.94 24.03 17.54
CA VAL A 599 -16.23 22.61 17.78
C VAL A 599 -17.62 22.33 17.24
N MET A 600 -17.74 21.29 16.42
CA MET A 600 -18.99 20.81 15.82
C MET A 600 -19.19 19.33 16.14
N THR A 601 -20.38 18.80 15.90
CA THR A 601 -20.71 17.38 16.08
C THR A 601 -21.63 16.90 14.95
N GLN A 602 -21.38 15.70 14.42
CA GLN A 602 -22.29 15.07 13.48
C GLN A 602 -23.37 14.33 14.26
N ALA A 603 -24.62 14.63 13.91
CA ALA A 603 -25.79 13.99 14.48
C ALA A 603 -26.46 13.06 13.45
N THR A 604 -27.09 12.00 13.95
CA THR A 604 -28.04 11.19 13.20
C THR A 604 -29.45 11.54 13.65
N ASP A 605 -30.28 11.94 12.70
CA ASP A 605 -31.73 12.09 12.81
C ASP A 605 -32.40 10.92 12.06
N TYR A 606 -33.74 10.89 11.96
CA TYR A 606 -34.48 9.77 11.38
C TYR A 606 -35.57 10.23 10.42
N ASP A 607 -35.71 9.54 9.29
CA ASP A 607 -36.79 9.80 8.35
C ASP A 607 -38.16 9.30 8.87
N SER A 608 -39.22 9.53 8.08
CA SER A 608 -40.58 9.08 8.42
C SER A 608 -40.78 7.56 8.41
N GLU A 609 -39.80 6.79 7.92
CA GLU A 609 -39.82 5.32 7.87
C GLU A 609 -38.99 4.70 9.01
N GLY A 610 -38.15 5.50 9.68
CA GLY A 610 -37.27 5.09 10.77
C GLY A 610 -35.87 4.68 10.31
N ASN A 611 -35.42 5.14 9.14
CA ASN A 611 -34.04 5.00 8.70
C ASN A 611 -33.16 6.12 9.30
N PRO A 612 -31.89 5.85 9.67
CA PRO A 612 -30.94 6.86 10.12
C PRO A 612 -30.53 7.77 8.95
N VAL A 613 -30.70 9.08 9.14
CA VAL A 613 -30.27 10.14 8.23
C VAL A 613 -29.14 10.93 8.89
N LEU A 614 -28.02 11.06 8.18
CA LEU A 614 -26.90 11.90 8.62
C LEU A 614 -27.25 13.37 8.43
N MET A 615 -27.17 14.17 9.50
CA MET A 615 -27.32 15.62 9.42
C MET A 615 -25.98 16.32 9.19
N GLU A 616 -26.06 17.55 8.68
CA GLU A 616 -24.94 18.49 8.69
C GLU A 616 -24.42 18.73 10.12
N GLY A 617 -23.15 19.11 10.25
CA GLY A 617 -22.49 19.29 11.54
C GLY A 617 -23.14 20.38 12.40
N VAL A 618 -23.67 20.00 13.56
CA VAL A 618 -24.25 20.91 14.55
C VAL A 618 -23.10 21.60 15.30
N THR A 619 -23.13 22.93 15.40
CA THR A 619 -22.09 23.66 16.17
C THR A 619 -22.27 23.44 17.67
N VAL A 620 -21.25 22.87 18.31
CA VAL A 620 -21.19 22.67 19.77
C VAL A 620 -20.72 23.95 20.46
N LYS A 621 -19.65 24.59 19.95
CA LYS A 621 -19.10 25.81 20.54
C LYS A 621 -18.23 26.54 19.53
N SER A 622 -18.58 27.79 19.19
CA SER A 622 -17.81 28.60 18.24
C SER A 622 -16.81 29.52 18.92
N ASN A 623 -15.77 29.93 18.17
CA ASN A 623 -14.73 30.86 18.60
C ASN A 623 -14.04 30.48 19.94
N VAL A 624 -13.77 29.19 20.13
CA VAL A 624 -12.92 28.66 21.20
C VAL A 624 -11.46 28.96 20.84
N SER A 625 -10.62 29.36 21.80
CA SER A 625 -9.19 29.59 21.53
C SER A 625 -8.49 28.27 21.17
N ASN A 626 -7.60 28.29 20.17
CA ASN A 626 -6.82 27.12 19.76
C ASN A 626 -5.66 26.84 20.75
N ASN A 627 -6.01 26.43 21.97
CA ASN A 627 -5.08 26.12 23.06
C ASN A 627 -4.97 24.61 23.35
N GLY A 628 -5.63 23.76 22.55
CA GLY A 628 -5.58 22.31 22.65
C GLY A 628 -6.57 21.71 23.65
N ARG A 629 -7.43 22.51 24.30
CA ARG A 629 -8.37 21.99 25.31
C ARG A 629 -9.66 22.80 25.45
N LEU A 630 -10.77 22.09 25.38
CA LEU A 630 -12.10 22.57 25.76
C LEU A 630 -12.64 21.75 26.96
N THR A 631 -13.57 22.34 27.70
CA THR A 631 -14.42 21.62 28.66
C THR A 631 -15.86 22.08 28.47
N ILE A 632 -16.78 21.11 28.49
CA ILE A 632 -18.22 21.32 28.36
C ILE A 632 -18.98 20.47 29.38
N HIS A 633 -20.17 20.90 29.76
CA HIS A 633 -21.09 20.11 30.59
C HIS A 633 -22.05 19.28 29.72
N ALA A 634 -22.57 18.18 30.27
CA ALA A 634 -23.56 17.35 29.58
C ALA A 634 -24.78 18.17 29.11
N SER A 635 -25.21 19.14 29.92
CA SER A 635 -26.31 20.08 29.63
C SER A 635 -26.07 20.98 28.41
N GLU A 636 -24.81 21.29 28.04
CA GLU A 636 -24.51 22.00 26.80
C GLU A 636 -24.83 21.12 25.58
N LEU A 637 -24.44 19.84 25.61
CA LEU A 637 -24.78 18.86 24.57
C LEU A 637 -26.27 18.50 24.55
N GLU A 638 -26.94 18.49 25.71
CA GLU A 638 -28.39 18.31 25.78
C GLU A 638 -29.15 19.40 25.02
N SER A 639 -28.67 20.64 25.07
CA SER A 639 -29.32 21.79 24.41
C SER A 639 -29.28 21.72 22.88
N LEU A 640 -28.34 20.96 22.32
CA LEU A 640 -28.10 20.84 20.87
C LEU A 640 -28.80 19.63 20.25
N THR A 641 -29.02 18.58 21.05
CA THR A 641 -29.57 17.28 20.61
C THR A 641 -31.10 17.21 20.66
N GLY A 642 -31.75 18.14 21.38
CA GLY A 642 -33.15 17.99 21.73
C GLY A 642 -33.40 16.71 22.53
N ASP A 643 -34.51 16.03 22.25
CA ASP A 643 -34.86 14.76 22.88
C ASP A 643 -34.63 13.53 21.98
N ASP A 644 -34.29 13.67 20.69
CA ASP A 644 -34.26 12.55 19.73
C ASP A 644 -32.91 12.29 19.00
N LEU A 645 -31.96 13.24 18.96
CA LEU A 645 -30.75 13.11 18.12
C LEU A 645 -29.58 12.35 18.77
N SER A 646 -28.95 11.43 18.01
CA SER A 646 -27.75 10.69 18.43
C SER A 646 -26.47 11.34 17.89
N LEU A 647 -25.40 11.44 18.71
CA LEU A 647 -24.12 12.05 18.34
C LEU A 647 -23.09 10.97 17.94
N GLN A 648 -22.60 11.03 16.70
CA GLN A 648 -21.68 10.04 16.14
C GLN A 648 -20.21 10.41 16.41
N ALA A 649 -19.83 11.65 16.09
CA ALA A 649 -18.46 12.16 16.19
C ALA A 649 -18.39 13.66 16.51
N LEU A 650 -17.25 14.11 17.05
CA LEU A 650 -16.89 15.53 17.21
C LEU A 650 -15.93 15.99 16.09
N TYR A 651 -15.93 17.29 15.82
CA TYR A 651 -15.25 17.92 14.69
C TYR A 651 -14.63 19.25 15.11
N LEU A 652 -13.44 19.60 14.61
CA LEU A 652 -12.80 20.91 14.82
C LEU A 652 -12.57 21.63 13.48
N THR A 653 -13.01 22.90 13.38
CA THR A 653 -12.75 23.80 12.24
C THR A 653 -12.24 25.17 12.70
N PRO A 654 -11.38 25.90 11.96
CA PRO A 654 -11.10 27.32 12.22
C PRO A 654 -12.37 28.17 12.31
N SER A 655 -12.39 29.17 13.19
CA SER A 655 -13.57 30.05 13.41
C SER A 655 -13.65 31.27 12.51
N ALA A 656 -12.58 31.61 11.78
CA ALA A 656 -12.47 32.86 11.03
C ALA A 656 -12.19 32.60 9.55
N VAL A 657 -13.24 32.64 8.72
CA VAL A 657 -13.13 32.56 7.26
C VAL A 657 -12.58 33.88 6.72
N GLN A 658 -11.25 34.03 6.70
CA GLN A 658 -10.58 35.05 5.90
C GLN A 658 -10.13 34.47 4.56
N LYS A 659 -10.99 34.60 3.55
CA LYS A 659 -10.67 34.45 2.11
C LYS A 659 -10.01 33.14 1.63
N ARG A 660 -10.00 32.08 2.42
CA ARG A 660 -9.97 30.69 1.91
C ARG A 660 -11.40 30.14 1.87
N ALA A 661 -11.72 29.40 0.82
CA ALA A 661 -12.93 28.58 0.78
C ALA A 661 -12.68 27.26 1.53
N ILE A 662 -13.77 26.60 1.92
CA ILE A 662 -13.80 25.28 2.59
C ILE A 662 -13.30 25.32 4.06
N PRO A 663 -14.03 24.73 5.04
CA PRO A 663 -13.53 24.53 6.39
C PRO A 663 -12.52 23.36 6.46
N ILE A 664 -11.50 23.47 7.33
CA ILE A 664 -10.72 22.32 7.81
C ILE A 664 -11.60 21.55 8.80
N VAL A 665 -11.64 20.22 8.74
CA VAL A 665 -12.67 19.43 9.44
C VAL A 665 -12.01 18.24 10.14
N ILE A 666 -11.45 18.46 11.33
CA ILE A 666 -10.69 17.42 12.06
C ILE A 666 -11.67 16.53 12.85
N VAL A 667 -11.93 15.32 12.34
CA VAL A 667 -13.08 14.47 12.71
C VAL A 667 -12.80 13.41 13.77
N LEU A 668 -12.87 13.73 15.05
CA LEU A 668 -12.64 12.73 16.09
C LEU A 668 -13.44 12.92 17.38
N ALA A 669 -14.32 11.95 17.62
CA ALA A 669 -14.11 10.92 18.65
C ALA A 669 -15.28 9.93 18.66
N ARG A 670 -15.07 8.67 19.06
CA ARG A 670 -16.15 7.68 19.22
C ARG A 670 -17.18 8.13 20.28
N ARG A 671 -18.46 8.07 19.90
CA ARG A 671 -19.63 7.68 20.73
C ARG A 671 -19.90 8.51 22.02
N ILE A 672 -20.78 9.51 21.90
CA ILE A 672 -21.37 10.23 23.04
C ILE A 672 -22.81 9.71 23.26
N TYR A 673 -23.09 9.00 24.36
CA TYR A 673 -24.38 8.35 24.60
C TYR A 673 -25.27 9.09 25.61
N LYS A 674 -26.45 9.53 25.16
CA LYS A 674 -27.54 10.06 26.01
C LYS A 674 -28.46 8.93 26.49
N VAL A 675 -27.89 7.95 27.20
CA VAL A 675 -28.46 6.62 27.48
C VAL A 675 -29.93 6.64 27.95
N TYR A 676 -30.32 7.61 28.78
CA TYR A 676 -31.63 7.60 29.45
C TYR A 676 -32.77 8.33 28.72
N LYS A 677 -32.48 9.31 27.85
CA LYS A 677 -33.50 10.27 27.37
C LYS A 677 -33.98 10.02 25.93
N ILE A 678 -33.05 9.97 24.96
CA ILE A 678 -33.34 9.63 23.54
C ILE A 678 -34.15 8.35 23.44
N VAL A 679 -33.70 7.38 24.22
CA VAL A 679 -34.05 5.99 24.02
C VAL A 679 -35.54 5.72 24.31
N LYS A 680 -36.26 6.56 25.06
CA LYS A 680 -37.67 6.30 25.39
C LYS A 680 -38.63 6.44 24.20
N ARG A 681 -38.42 7.41 23.31
CA ARG A 681 -39.20 7.54 22.07
C ARG A 681 -38.72 6.49 21.05
N THR A 682 -37.41 6.38 20.89
CA THR A 682 -36.80 5.49 19.89
C THR A 682 -37.03 4.00 20.17
N CYS A 683 -37.12 3.55 21.44
CA CYS A 683 -37.56 2.19 21.76
C CYS A 683 -39.01 1.88 21.35
N THR A 684 -39.84 2.90 21.12
CA THR A 684 -41.21 2.71 20.62
C THR A 684 -41.21 2.46 19.12
N ILE A 685 -40.23 3.02 18.39
CA ILE A 685 -40.01 2.81 16.95
C ILE A 685 -39.22 1.51 16.71
N SER A 686 -38.10 1.32 17.42
CA SER A 686 -37.27 0.12 17.28
C SER A 686 -38.01 -1.16 17.66
N LYS A 687 -39.07 -1.09 18.50
CA LYS A 687 -40.02 -2.20 18.75
C LYS A 687 -40.73 -2.76 17.52
N TYR A 688 -40.68 -2.08 16.38
CA TYR A 688 -41.11 -2.62 15.08
C TYR A 688 -39.94 -3.12 14.24
N LEU A 689 -38.82 -2.38 14.20
CA LEU A 689 -37.64 -2.69 13.39
C LEU A 689 -36.79 -3.85 13.92
N PHE A 690 -36.69 -4.04 15.24
CA PHE A 690 -35.87 -5.10 15.86
C PHE A 690 -36.35 -6.52 15.54
N LYS A 691 -37.62 -6.67 15.14
CA LYS A 691 -38.23 -7.96 14.79
C LYS A 691 -37.76 -8.54 13.46
N THR A 692 -36.86 -7.84 12.77
CA THR A 692 -36.13 -8.35 11.61
C THR A 692 -35.12 -9.40 12.07
N THR A 693 -35.30 -10.64 11.62
CA THR A 693 -34.38 -11.75 11.88
C THR A 693 -33.02 -11.52 11.21
N VAL A 694 -31.97 -12.05 11.81
CA VAL A 694 -30.61 -12.05 11.22
C VAL A 694 -30.60 -12.98 10.00
N PRO A 695 -29.81 -12.67 8.94
CA PRO A 695 -29.59 -13.60 7.83
C PRO A 695 -28.99 -14.94 8.27
N THR A 696 -29.37 -16.02 7.60
CA THR A 696 -28.77 -17.35 7.79
C THR A 696 -27.38 -17.43 7.16
N GLY A 697 -26.54 -18.34 7.65
CA GLY A 697 -25.19 -18.59 7.12
C GLY A 697 -24.10 -17.68 7.69
N LEU A 698 -24.30 -17.12 8.88
CA LEU A 698 -23.20 -16.56 9.68
C LEU A 698 -22.19 -17.66 10.05
N PRO A 699 -20.90 -17.33 10.24
CA PRO A 699 -19.95 -18.27 10.81
C PRO A 699 -20.35 -18.57 12.26
N ALA A 700 -20.37 -19.85 12.64
CA ALA A 700 -20.61 -20.27 14.02
C ALA A 700 -19.47 -19.83 14.95
N CYS A 701 -19.72 -19.82 16.26
CA CYS A 701 -18.72 -19.40 17.25
C CYS A 701 -17.88 -20.58 17.74
N PRO A 702 -16.55 -20.39 17.92
CA PRO A 702 -15.72 -21.35 18.63
C PRO A 702 -16.26 -21.69 20.02
N CYS A 703 -15.97 -22.89 20.50
CA CYS A 703 -16.47 -23.40 21.78
C CYS A 703 -15.79 -22.72 22.99
N ASN A 704 -14.54 -22.27 22.80
CA ASN A 704 -13.73 -21.64 23.84
C ASN A 704 -12.72 -20.61 23.27
N THR A 705 -12.10 -19.85 24.17
CA THR A 705 -11.08 -18.84 23.84
C THR A 705 -9.81 -19.39 23.19
N ALA A 706 -9.48 -20.68 23.34
CA ALA A 706 -8.28 -21.27 22.75
C ALA A 706 -8.48 -21.53 21.24
N GLN A 707 -9.61 -22.09 20.83
CA GLN A 707 -10.00 -22.12 19.42
C GLN A 707 -10.13 -20.70 18.86
N ALA A 708 -10.78 -19.80 19.61
CA ALA A 708 -11.04 -18.42 19.15
C ALA A 708 -9.77 -17.56 19.01
N GLY A 709 -8.69 -17.90 19.69
CA GLY A 709 -7.39 -17.25 19.57
C GLY A 709 -6.53 -17.78 18.42
N GLN A 710 -6.86 -18.95 17.86
CA GLN A 710 -6.14 -19.55 16.72
C GLN A 710 -6.86 -19.31 15.39
N ASP A 711 -8.20 -19.42 15.34
CA ASP A 711 -8.99 -19.28 14.10
C ASP A 711 -8.78 -17.91 13.43
N LEU A 712 -8.02 -17.92 12.33
CA LEU A 712 -7.59 -16.73 11.60
C LEU A 712 -8.72 -16.03 10.84
N ASN A 713 -9.96 -16.54 10.88
CA ASN A 713 -11.15 -15.92 10.29
C ASN A 713 -11.90 -15.00 11.28
N ILE A 714 -11.52 -15.01 12.56
CA ILE A 714 -12.07 -14.14 13.61
C ILE A 714 -11.00 -13.26 14.27
N GLN A 715 -11.44 -12.24 15.00
CA GLN A 715 -10.58 -11.21 15.60
C GLN A 715 -11.12 -10.78 16.96
N GLU A 716 -10.25 -10.31 17.85
CA GLU A 716 -10.68 -9.70 19.12
C GLU A 716 -11.61 -8.49 18.90
N ALA A 717 -12.64 -8.42 19.71
CA ALA A 717 -13.72 -7.43 19.66
C ALA A 717 -14.06 -6.89 21.07
N ASN A 718 -13.03 -6.71 21.90
CA ASN A 718 -13.09 -6.41 23.35
C ASN A 718 -13.59 -4.99 23.72
N PHE A 719 -14.58 -4.43 22.99
CA PHE A 719 -15.11 -3.09 23.22
C PHE A 719 -16.22 -3.07 24.28
N ALA A 720 -15.90 -2.55 25.47
CA ALA A 720 -16.84 -2.31 26.57
C ALA A 720 -17.64 -3.57 26.98
N ASN A 721 -16.97 -4.73 27.03
CA ASN A 721 -17.56 -6.03 27.37
C ASN A 721 -18.43 -5.98 28.64
N SER A 722 -17.99 -5.29 29.70
CA SER A 722 -18.76 -5.12 30.94
C SER A 722 -20.11 -4.42 30.77
N PHE A 723 -20.27 -3.60 29.73
CA PHE A 723 -21.54 -2.97 29.38
C PHE A 723 -22.38 -3.87 28.46
N PHE A 724 -21.85 -4.31 27.32
CA PHE A 724 -22.64 -5.02 26.31
C PHE A 724 -22.80 -6.53 26.58
N HIS A 725 -21.84 -7.17 27.24
CA HIS A 725 -21.82 -8.60 27.50
C HIS A 725 -21.43 -8.89 28.97
N PRO A 726 -22.26 -8.52 29.97
CA PRO A 726 -21.88 -8.62 31.37
C PRO A 726 -21.60 -10.07 31.80
N GLY A 727 -20.35 -10.34 32.18
CA GLY A 727 -19.84 -11.68 32.50
C GLY A 727 -18.76 -12.16 31.52
N ALA A 728 -18.71 -11.61 30.31
CA ALA A 728 -17.65 -11.88 29.35
C ALA A 728 -16.32 -11.27 29.81
N GLU A 729 -15.24 -12.06 29.72
CA GLU A 729 -13.87 -11.54 29.83
C GLU A 729 -13.39 -11.14 28.43
N ASN A 730 -13.43 -12.08 27.49
CA ASN A 730 -13.04 -11.86 26.09
C ASN A 730 -14.23 -11.96 25.14
N CYS A 731 -14.25 -11.14 24.10
CA CYS A 731 -15.16 -11.23 22.97
C CYS A 731 -14.36 -11.19 21.66
N TYR A 732 -14.76 -12.01 20.71
CA TYR A 732 -14.24 -12.10 19.35
C TYR A 732 -15.38 -11.85 18.35
N ARG A 733 -15.07 -11.50 17.11
CA ARG A 733 -16.04 -11.28 16.03
C ARG A 733 -15.47 -11.76 14.71
N SER A 734 -16.32 -12.19 13.77
CA SER A 734 -15.89 -12.52 12.41
C SER A 734 -15.12 -11.35 11.76
N ILE A 735 -14.00 -11.64 11.10
CA ILE A 735 -13.19 -10.61 10.41
C ILE A 735 -13.98 -9.97 9.27
N ASN A 736 -14.61 -10.82 8.48
CA ASN A 736 -15.44 -10.45 7.35
C ASN A 736 -16.93 -10.54 7.72
N SER A 737 -17.72 -9.58 7.25
CA SER A 737 -19.17 -9.66 7.23
C SER A 737 -19.63 -10.52 6.04
N LEU A 738 -20.85 -11.05 6.12
CA LEU A 738 -21.57 -11.54 4.94
C LEU A 738 -21.82 -10.40 3.93
N PRO A 739 -22.08 -10.69 2.64
CA PRO A 739 -22.33 -9.66 1.61
C PRO A 739 -23.51 -8.70 1.88
N ASN A 740 -24.36 -9.02 2.86
CA ASN A 740 -25.48 -8.18 3.31
C ASN A 740 -25.14 -7.31 4.55
N GLY A 741 -23.90 -7.37 5.04
CA GLY A 741 -23.39 -6.63 6.20
C GLY A 741 -23.37 -7.42 7.51
N ALA A 742 -24.13 -8.51 7.65
CA ALA A 742 -24.25 -9.26 8.90
C ALA A 742 -22.93 -9.90 9.37
N GLY A 743 -22.77 -10.08 10.68
CA GLY A 743 -21.57 -10.66 11.29
C GLY A 743 -21.85 -11.35 12.62
N GLN A 744 -20.95 -12.22 13.06
CA GLN A 744 -21.11 -12.98 14.31
C GLN A 744 -20.16 -12.45 15.39
N GLN A 745 -20.68 -12.11 16.57
CA GLN A 745 -19.90 -11.87 17.78
C GLN A 745 -20.00 -13.07 18.74
N CYS A 746 -18.86 -13.48 19.28
CA CYS A 746 -18.68 -14.60 20.20
C CYS A 746 -18.08 -14.06 21.50
N CYS A 747 -18.67 -14.34 22.65
CA CYS A 747 -18.17 -13.84 23.94
C CYS A 747 -18.00 -14.99 24.93
N TYR A 748 -16.98 -14.89 25.76
CA TYR A 748 -16.45 -16.00 26.57
C TYR A 748 -16.28 -15.62 28.03
N GLY A 749 -16.57 -16.55 28.94
CA GLY A 749 -16.45 -16.37 30.38
C GLY A 749 -14.99 -16.36 30.87
N LYS A 750 -14.82 -16.14 32.18
CA LYS A 750 -13.50 -16.22 32.86
C LYS A 750 -12.90 -17.63 32.89
N ASP A 751 -13.73 -18.63 32.63
CA ASP A 751 -13.41 -20.04 32.44
C ASP A 751 -13.03 -20.38 30.99
N GLY A 752 -13.11 -19.40 30.08
CA GLY A 752 -12.79 -19.54 28.66
C GLY A 752 -13.90 -20.13 27.80
N ASN A 753 -15.02 -20.58 28.38
CA ASN A 753 -16.15 -21.19 27.67
C ASN A 753 -17.05 -20.12 27.01
N ILE A 754 -17.70 -20.49 25.90
CA ILE A 754 -18.67 -19.62 25.21
C ILE A 754 -19.87 -19.28 26.11
N LEU A 755 -20.24 -18.00 26.15
CA LEU A 755 -21.44 -17.50 26.83
C LEU A 755 -22.61 -17.46 25.84
N VAL A 756 -23.70 -18.13 26.22
CA VAL A 756 -24.91 -18.26 25.39
C VAL A 756 -26.09 -17.60 26.11
N GLY A 757 -26.76 -16.68 25.42
CA GLY A 757 -27.99 -16.04 25.89
C GLY A 757 -27.80 -14.84 26.84
N PRO A 758 -28.91 -14.28 27.36
CA PRO A 758 -28.90 -13.05 28.14
C PRO A 758 -28.35 -13.23 29.57
N PRO A 759 -27.65 -12.22 30.12
CA PRO A 759 -27.37 -10.91 29.52
C PRO A 759 -26.01 -10.83 28.80
N GLY A 760 -25.17 -11.86 28.91
CA GLY A 760 -23.72 -11.79 28.66
C GLY A 760 -23.21 -12.56 27.44
N GLY A 761 -24.07 -13.27 26.71
CA GLY A 761 -23.67 -14.04 25.54
C GLY A 761 -23.29 -13.18 24.33
N GLY A 762 -22.62 -13.81 23.35
CA GLY A 762 -22.36 -13.21 22.04
C GLY A 762 -23.64 -12.95 21.25
N THR A 763 -23.55 -12.23 20.13
CA THR A 763 -24.70 -11.87 19.29
C THR A 763 -24.45 -12.16 17.81
N ALA A 764 -25.41 -12.82 17.18
CA ALA A 764 -25.62 -12.77 15.74
C ALA A 764 -26.10 -11.36 15.38
N ASP A 765 -25.22 -10.52 14.82
CA ASP A 765 -25.51 -9.13 14.49
C ASP A 765 -26.08 -9.03 13.07
N ARG A 766 -27.19 -8.29 12.90
CA ARG A 766 -27.76 -8.07 11.56
C ARG A 766 -26.82 -7.24 10.68
N TYR A 767 -25.98 -6.38 11.29
CA TYR A 767 -24.86 -5.72 10.63
C TYR A 767 -23.65 -5.74 11.57
N GLY A 768 -22.48 -6.13 11.08
CA GLY A 768 -21.22 -5.97 11.81
C GLY A 768 -20.69 -4.53 11.75
N PRO A 769 -19.62 -4.18 12.51
CA PRO A 769 -18.91 -2.90 12.42
C PRO A 769 -18.02 -2.80 11.17
N GLY A 770 -18.45 -3.40 10.05
CA GLY A 770 -17.67 -3.60 8.83
C GLY A 770 -17.68 -2.38 7.92
N GLY A 771 -17.01 -1.31 8.33
CA GLY A 771 -16.94 -0.04 7.59
C GLY A 771 -18.18 0.84 7.78
N PHE A 772 -18.08 2.10 7.33
CA PHE A 772 -18.99 3.20 7.71
C PHE A 772 -20.49 2.86 7.80
N TRP A 773 -21.12 2.46 6.68
CA TRP A 773 -22.57 2.24 6.64
C TRP A 773 -23.00 1.04 7.51
N ASN A 774 -22.25 -0.06 7.49
CA ASN A 774 -22.54 -1.22 8.34
C ASN A 774 -22.43 -0.86 9.82
N THR A 775 -21.48 0.00 10.22
CA THR A 775 -21.35 0.49 11.60
C THR A 775 -22.54 1.34 12.05
N ILE A 776 -23.12 2.16 11.16
CA ILE A 776 -24.39 2.88 11.44
C ILE A 776 -25.54 1.88 11.59
N TRP A 777 -25.68 0.93 10.67
CA TRP A 777 -26.74 -0.07 10.70
C TRP A 777 -26.64 -1.01 11.91
N HIS A 778 -25.42 -1.36 12.35
CA HIS A 778 -25.13 -2.11 13.56
C HIS A 778 -25.62 -1.35 14.80
N GLN A 779 -25.27 -0.06 14.89
CA GLN A 779 -25.73 0.79 15.99
C GLN A 779 -27.26 0.93 16.03
N TRP A 780 -27.95 0.83 14.89
CA TRP A 780 -29.41 0.95 14.79
C TRP A 780 -30.18 -0.35 15.00
N PHE A 781 -29.76 -1.45 14.37
CA PHE A 781 -30.49 -2.73 14.37
C PHE A 781 -30.04 -3.72 15.43
N ASP A 782 -28.87 -3.54 16.04
CA ASP A 782 -28.28 -4.49 16.98
C ASP A 782 -28.02 -3.82 18.35
N VAL A 783 -27.20 -2.76 18.38
CA VAL A 783 -26.80 -2.10 19.65
C VAL A 783 -27.93 -1.33 20.32
N LEU A 784 -28.74 -0.55 19.57
CA LEU A 784 -29.85 0.21 20.17
C LEU A 784 -30.97 -0.69 20.74
N PRO A 785 -31.41 -1.76 20.07
CA PRO A 785 -32.36 -2.72 20.65
C PRO A 785 -31.84 -3.40 21.92
N PHE A 786 -30.53 -3.69 22.02
CA PHE A 786 -29.92 -4.17 23.26
C PHE A 786 -30.10 -3.16 24.40
N ILE A 787 -29.75 -1.88 24.19
CA ILE A 787 -29.91 -0.84 25.22
C ILE A 787 -31.40 -0.72 25.63
N CYS A 788 -32.31 -0.71 24.65
CA CYS A 788 -33.75 -0.67 24.89
C CYS A 788 -34.27 -1.81 25.79
N LEU A 789 -33.91 -3.05 25.45
CA LEU A 789 -34.51 -4.25 26.06
C LEU A 789 -33.72 -4.74 27.27
N CYS A 790 -32.39 -4.87 27.14
CA CYS A 790 -31.51 -5.40 28.19
C CYS A 790 -31.19 -4.40 29.30
N LYS A 791 -30.97 -3.11 28.98
CA LYS A 791 -30.53 -2.12 29.98
C LYS A 791 -31.66 -1.29 30.58
N LEU A 792 -32.65 -0.86 29.78
CA LEU A 792 -33.69 0.08 30.24
C LEU A 792 -35.04 -0.58 30.56
N SER A 793 -35.29 -1.81 30.07
CA SER A 793 -36.56 -2.52 30.24
C SER A 793 -36.47 -3.83 31.03
N ASN A 794 -35.27 -4.25 31.44
CA ASN A 794 -34.96 -5.56 32.05
C ASN A 794 -35.55 -6.79 31.30
N ASN A 795 -35.82 -6.66 30.00
CA ASN A 795 -36.43 -7.70 29.17
C ASN A 795 -35.42 -8.24 28.14
N CYS A 796 -34.25 -8.64 28.62
CA CYS A 796 -33.14 -9.02 27.73
C CYS A 796 -33.41 -10.30 26.92
N LYS A 797 -34.26 -11.21 27.43
CA LYS A 797 -34.70 -12.42 26.69
C LYS A 797 -35.34 -12.09 25.32
N GLU A 798 -36.17 -11.04 25.24
CA GLU A 798 -36.81 -10.63 23.98
C GLU A 798 -35.80 -10.01 22.98
N TYR A 799 -34.62 -9.55 23.41
CA TYR A 799 -33.55 -9.13 22.49
C TYR A 799 -32.84 -10.34 21.87
N TYR A 800 -32.35 -11.26 22.70
CA TYR A 800 -31.63 -12.45 22.25
C TYR A 800 -32.51 -13.37 21.38
N LYS A 801 -33.83 -13.28 21.46
CA LYS A 801 -34.77 -13.91 20.53
C LYS A 801 -34.60 -13.50 19.05
N TYR A 802 -34.13 -12.28 18.78
CA TYR A 802 -33.86 -11.79 17.42
C TYR A 802 -32.37 -11.59 17.13
N ARG A 803 -31.53 -11.52 18.17
CA ARG A 803 -30.05 -11.52 18.10
C ARG A 803 -29.51 -12.66 18.95
N PRO A 804 -29.74 -13.92 18.54
CA PRO A 804 -29.32 -15.08 19.33
C PRO A 804 -27.81 -15.10 19.52
N SER A 805 -27.38 -15.69 20.62
CA SER A 805 -26.02 -16.20 20.71
C SER A 805 -25.92 -17.47 19.89
N ASP A 806 -24.79 -17.66 19.23
CA ASP A 806 -24.36 -18.99 18.81
C ASP A 806 -23.95 -19.82 20.05
N ASP A 807 -24.09 -21.14 19.98
CA ASP A 807 -23.84 -22.07 21.08
C ASP A 807 -22.76 -23.12 20.78
N CYS A 808 -21.95 -22.85 19.76
CA CYS A 808 -20.83 -23.63 19.23
C CYS A 808 -21.13 -25.05 18.72
N SER A 809 -22.40 -25.48 18.69
CA SER A 809 -22.79 -26.78 18.13
C SER A 809 -22.39 -26.95 16.66
N ASP A 810 -22.74 -25.96 15.82
CA ASP A 810 -22.44 -25.92 14.38
C ASP A 810 -20.98 -25.53 14.03
N TYR A 811 -20.13 -25.18 15.01
CA TYR A 811 -18.75 -24.74 14.73
C TYR A 811 -17.83 -25.92 14.36
N ASP A 812 -17.57 -26.10 13.06
CA ASP A 812 -16.44 -26.90 12.58
C ASP A 812 -15.23 -25.97 12.32
N PRO A 813 -14.13 -26.08 13.10
CA PRO A 813 -12.96 -25.21 12.94
C PRO A 813 -12.32 -25.33 11.55
N PRO A 814 -11.63 -24.29 11.06
CA PRO A 814 -10.84 -24.41 9.85
C PRO A 814 -9.74 -25.47 10.01
N ARG A 815 -9.29 -26.05 8.89
CA ARG A 815 -8.18 -27.00 8.87
C ARG A 815 -6.88 -26.25 8.55
N PRO A 816 -5.88 -26.27 9.46
CA PRO A 816 -4.61 -25.56 9.28
C PRO A 816 -3.55 -26.44 8.60
N ALA A 817 -3.04 -25.93 7.49
CA ALA A 817 -1.85 -26.39 6.79
C ALA A 817 -0.71 -25.36 6.95
N GLY A 818 0.51 -25.71 6.55
CA GLY A 818 1.63 -24.77 6.61
C GLY A 818 2.87 -25.24 5.87
N GLY A 819 3.81 -24.30 5.68
CA GLY A 819 5.12 -24.56 5.08
C GLY A 819 6.21 -23.69 5.71
N THR A 820 7.37 -24.30 5.95
CA THR A 820 8.55 -23.70 6.60
C THR A 820 9.83 -24.47 6.20
N GLY A 821 11.02 -23.96 6.52
CA GLY A 821 12.28 -24.67 6.25
C GLY A 821 12.61 -24.88 4.77
N ASP A 822 13.33 -25.96 4.45
CA ASP A 822 13.78 -26.27 3.08
C ASP A 822 12.84 -27.20 2.26
N PRO A 823 11.71 -26.68 1.74
CA PRO A 823 10.49 -26.61 2.53
C PRO A 823 9.94 -27.95 3.04
N HIS A 824 9.65 -27.96 4.34
CA HIS A 824 8.79 -28.93 5.01
C HIS A 824 7.34 -28.42 5.00
N LEU A 825 6.41 -29.27 4.61
CA LEU A 825 4.99 -28.97 4.48
C LEU A 825 4.16 -29.85 5.41
N THR A 826 3.06 -29.28 5.89
CA THR A 826 1.96 -30.03 6.52
C THR A 826 0.69 -29.74 5.74
N SER A 827 0.04 -30.78 5.21
CA SER A 827 -1.19 -30.70 4.41
C SER A 827 -2.41 -30.34 5.27
N LEU A 828 -3.56 -30.12 4.60
CA LEU A 828 -4.81 -29.74 5.25
C LEU A 828 -5.44 -30.86 6.11
N ASP A 829 -5.24 -32.14 5.76
CA ASP A 829 -5.63 -33.26 6.64
C ASP A 829 -4.48 -33.74 7.56
N GLY A 830 -3.33 -33.05 7.54
CA GLY A 830 -2.25 -33.19 8.52
C GLY A 830 -1.09 -34.11 8.14
N TYR A 831 -1.00 -34.54 6.88
CA TYR A 831 0.15 -35.29 6.37
C TYR A 831 1.41 -34.40 6.31
N LYS A 832 2.53 -34.89 6.84
CA LYS A 832 3.83 -34.18 6.82
C LYS A 832 4.75 -34.74 5.73
N PHE A 833 5.38 -33.85 4.97
CA PHE A 833 6.39 -34.19 3.96
C PHE A 833 7.36 -33.04 3.68
N THR A 834 8.42 -33.31 2.92
CA THR A 834 9.39 -32.30 2.47
C THR A 834 9.34 -32.19 0.95
N PHE A 835 9.26 -30.97 0.42
CA PHE A 835 9.37 -30.66 -0.99
C PHE A 835 10.21 -29.41 -1.21
N ASN A 836 11.35 -29.59 -1.88
CA ASN A 836 12.43 -28.61 -1.98
C ASN A 836 12.69 -28.33 -3.47
N GLY A 837 11.84 -27.50 -4.07
CA GLY A 837 11.91 -27.08 -5.48
C GLY A 837 12.33 -25.61 -5.64
N ALA A 838 12.61 -25.18 -6.87
CA ALA A 838 12.88 -23.78 -7.23
C ALA A 838 11.97 -23.37 -8.40
N GLY A 839 11.02 -22.47 -8.14
CA GLY A 839 9.85 -22.28 -9.00
C GLY A 839 8.70 -21.55 -8.30
N GLU A 840 7.63 -21.33 -9.04
CA GLU A 840 6.33 -20.92 -8.50
C GLU A 840 5.40 -22.14 -8.48
N PHE A 841 4.82 -22.47 -7.33
CA PHE A 841 4.09 -23.72 -7.10
C PHE A 841 2.67 -23.49 -6.61
N LEU A 842 1.74 -24.35 -7.02
CA LEU A 842 0.34 -24.28 -6.61
C LEU A 842 0.14 -24.93 -5.24
N MET A 843 -0.05 -24.09 -4.21
CA MET A 843 -0.26 -24.55 -2.84
C MET A 843 -1.68 -25.06 -2.66
N ALA A 844 -2.67 -24.28 -3.07
CA ALA A 844 -4.08 -24.67 -3.04
C ALA A 844 -4.88 -23.94 -4.12
N SER A 845 -5.78 -24.66 -4.78
CA SER A 845 -6.84 -24.09 -5.62
C SER A 845 -8.19 -24.74 -5.34
N SER A 846 -9.27 -24.00 -5.57
CA SER A 846 -10.63 -24.54 -5.55
C SER A 846 -11.50 -23.85 -6.60
N ALA A 847 -11.92 -24.61 -7.62
CA ALA A 847 -12.76 -24.11 -8.73
C ALA A 847 -14.22 -23.81 -8.32
N VAL A 848 -14.66 -24.21 -7.13
CA VAL A 848 -16.00 -23.88 -6.59
C VAL A 848 -16.02 -22.48 -5.98
N HIS A 849 -14.88 -22.04 -5.43
CA HIS A 849 -14.71 -20.74 -4.78
C HIS A 849 -13.79 -19.78 -5.54
N ASN A 850 -13.24 -20.23 -6.68
CA ASN A 850 -12.14 -19.62 -7.44
C ASN A 850 -11.01 -19.13 -6.53
N LEU A 851 -10.60 -19.99 -5.60
CA LEU A 851 -9.39 -19.82 -4.81
C LEU A 851 -8.18 -20.16 -5.68
N THR A 852 -7.17 -19.29 -5.63
CA THR A 852 -5.80 -19.59 -6.06
C THR A 852 -4.83 -19.09 -5.00
N PHE A 853 -4.01 -20.00 -4.47
CA PHE A 853 -2.87 -19.72 -3.59
C PHE A 853 -1.61 -20.34 -4.21
N GLN A 854 -0.65 -19.49 -4.56
CA GLN A 854 0.66 -19.89 -5.10
C GLN A 854 1.78 -19.40 -4.17
N ALA A 855 2.88 -20.16 -4.12
CA ALA A 855 4.09 -19.79 -3.41
C ALA A 855 5.29 -19.83 -4.35
N ARG A 856 6.25 -18.92 -4.15
CA ARG A 856 7.54 -18.94 -4.84
C ARG A 856 8.59 -19.52 -3.90
N MET A 857 9.33 -20.50 -4.39
CA MET A 857 10.51 -21.07 -3.75
C MET A 857 11.73 -20.73 -4.60
N GLU A 858 12.81 -20.23 -3.99
CA GLU A 858 14.07 -19.93 -4.67
C GLU A 858 15.23 -20.62 -3.98
N ARG A 859 16.35 -20.82 -4.69
CA ARG A 859 17.54 -21.48 -4.14
C ARG A 859 18.12 -20.69 -2.96
N TYR A 860 18.29 -21.34 -1.81
CA TYR A 860 18.90 -20.70 -0.64
C TYR A 860 20.42 -20.55 -0.84
N ARG A 861 20.85 -19.34 -1.20
CA ARG A 861 22.26 -18.98 -1.41
C ARG A 861 22.93 -19.95 -2.41
N ASN A 862 24.13 -20.46 -2.12
CA ASN A 862 24.83 -21.45 -2.95
C ASN A 862 24.63 -22.91 -2.50
N THR A 863 23.60 -23.19 -1.69
CA THR A 863 23.35 -24.53 -1.11
C THR A 863 22.54 -25.43 -2.05
N ASN A 864 22.22 -26.66 -1.64
CA ASN A 864 21.26 -27.53 -2.32
C ASN A 864 19.96 -27.64 -1.50
N ALA A 865 19.47 -26.47 -1.09
CA ALA A 865 18.19 -26.23 -0.42
C ALA A 865 17.50 -25.03 -1.08
N SER A 866 16.17 -24.93 -0.97
CA SER A 866 15.37 -23.78 -1.36
C SER A 866 14.67 -23.14 -0.16
N VAL A 867 14.06 -21.98 -0.38
CA VAL A 867 13.40 -21.16 0.65
C VAL A 867 12.20 -20.45 0.03
N TYR A 868 11.12 -20.24 0.80
CA TYR A 868 10.02 -19.39 0.36
C TYR A 868 10.44 -17.92 0.29
N THR A 869 10.22 -17.28 -0.85
CA THR A 869 10.52 -15.85 -1.09
C THR A 869 9.29 -15.01 -1.41
N ALA A 870 8.17 -15.64 -1.79
CA ALA A 870 6.90 -14.95 -2.00
C ALA A 870 5.67 -15.86 -1.86
N PHE A 871 4.54 -15.26 -1.52
CA PHE A 871 3.21 -15.86 -1.51
C PHE A 871 2.22 -14.93 -2.23
N VAL A 872 1.29 -15.49 -3.00
CA VAL A 872 0.20 -14.73 -3.64
C VAL A 872 -1.12 -15.47 -3.54
N LEU A 873 -2.17 -14.74 -3.18
CA LEU A 873 -3.53 -15.26 -3.01
C LEU A 873 -4.59 -14.37 -3.67
N GLN A 874 -5.59 -15.01 -4.26
CA GLN A 874 -6.81 -14.37 -4.74
C GLN A 874 -8.03 -15.30 -4.62
N THR A 875 -9.21 -14.68 -4.50
CA THR A 875 -10.53 -15.33 -4.56
C THR A 875 -11.48 -14.50 -5.44
N ASN A 876 -12.59 -15.09 -5.90
CA ASN A 876 -13.53 -14.47 -6.87
C ASN A 876 -13.83 -12.97 -6.66
N ASP A 877 -14.18 -12.60 -5.43
CA ASP A 877 -14.68 -11.26 -5.08
C ASP A 877 -13.64 -10.42 -4.32
N SER A 878 -12.35 -10.79 -4.39
CA SER A 878 -11.27 -10.13 -3.63
C SER A 878 -10.20 -9.47 -4.49
N SER A 879 -9.61 -8.40 -3.94
CA SER A 879 -8.28 -7.95 -4.37
C SER A 879 -7.27 -9.11 -4.31
N LYS A 880 -6.32 -9.10 -5.23
CA LYS A 880 -5.15 -9.98 -5.22
C LYS A 880 -4.13 -9.45 -4.21
N VAL A 881 -3.65 -10.31 -3.32
CA VAL A 881 -2.65 -9.95 -2.31
C VAL A 881 -1.39 -10.79 -2.53
N GLN A 882 -0.26 -10.11 -2.72
CA GLN A 882 1.07 -10.72 -2.83
C GLN A 882 1.96 -10.17 -1.71
N VAL A 883 2.66 -11.06 -1.02
CA VAL A 883 3.67 -10.73 -0.02
C VAL A 883 4.97 -11.39 -0.45
N GLN A 884 6.06 -10.65 -0.50
CA GLN A 884 7.37 -11.17 -0.87
C GLN A 884 8.48 -10.53 -0.05
N MET A 885 9.60 -11.23 0.07
CA MET A 885 10.87 -10.57 0.35
C MET A 885 11.33 -9.83 -0.91
N SER A 886 11.84 -8.61 -0.71
CA SER A 886 12.72 -7.96 -1.68
C SER A 886 14.06 -8.72 -1.75
N ASN A 887 14.87 -8.51 -2.79
CA ASN A 887 16.20 -9.12 -3.01
C ASN A 887 17.26 -8.77 -1.92
N MET A 888 16.79 -8.11 -0.86
CA MET A 888 17.54 -7.44 0.20
C MET A 888 16.77 -7.48 1.54
N ASN A 889 15.82 -8.41 1.66
CA ASN A 889 15.19 -8.86 2.90
C ASN A 889 14.17 -7.87 3.54
N GLU A 890 13.80 -6.80 2.84
CA GLU A 890 12.60 -6.01 3.19
C GLU A 890 11.30 -6.71 2.77
N THR A 891 10.25 -6.54 3.56
CA THR A 891 8.91 -7.06 3.28
C THR A 891 8.17 -6.16 2.30
N LEU A 892 7.92 -6.64 1.09
CA LEU A 892 7.13 -5.94 0.08
C LEU A 892 5.74 -6.57 -0.07
N ILE A 893 4.72 -5.73 -0.10
CA ILE A 893 3.32 -6.12 -0.23
C ILE A 893 2.74 -5.46 -1.48
N LEU A 894 2.20 -6.25 -2.40
CA LEU A 894 1.48 -5.75 -3.58
C LEU A 894 -0.02 -6.06 -3.43
N VAL A 895 -0.84 -5.05 -3.69
CA VAL A 895 -2.31 -5.17 -3.75
C VAL A 895 -2.74 -4.88 -5.18
N ASP A 896 -3.39 -5.86 -5.82
CA ASP A 896 -3.79 -5.80 -7.24
C ASP A 896 -2.63 -5.45 -8.21
N GLY A 897 -1.39 -5.76 -7.79
CA GLY A 897 -0.14 -5.48 -8.50
C GLY A 897 0.55 -4.16 -8.14
N GLU A 898 -0.07 -3.32 -7.31
CA GLU A 898 0.51 -2.04 -6.88
C GLU A 898 1.22 -2.16 -5.52
N PRO A 899 2.46 -1.64 -5.36
CA PRO A 899 3.13 -1.56 -4.07
C PRO A 899 2.33 -0.77 -3.03
N LEU A 900 2.07 -1.41 -1.89
CA LEU A 900 1.45 -0.77 -0.75
C LEU A 900 2.50 0.04 0.04
N ARG A 901 2.24 1.33 0.31
CA ARG A 901 3.19 2.20 1.00
C ARG A 901 3.18 1.95 2.51
N LEU A 902 4.29 1.46 3.05
CA LEU A 902 4.42 1.02 4.46
C LEU A 902 5.21 2.02 5.33
N ASP A 903 5.66 3.11 4.73
CA ASP A 903 6.80 3.95 5.14
C ASP A 903 6.60 4.70 6.48
N SER A 904 5.41 4.62 7.07
CA SER A 904 5.13 4.94 8.49
C SER A 904 3.69 4.55 8.89
N ILE A 905 3.30 3.29 8.66
CA ILE A 905 1.91 2.78 8.81
C ILE A 905 1.20 3.29 10.10
N PRO A 906 0.18 4.17 9.99
CA PRO A 906 -0.69 4.50 11.11
C PRO A 906 -1.89 3.54 11.23
N VAL A 907 -2.05 2.63 10.27
CA VAL A 907 -3.23 1.78 10.00
C VAL A 907 -2.86 0.30 10.11
N LYS A 908 -3.07 -0.32 11.28
CA LYS A 908 -2.68 -1.74 11.52
C LYS A 908 -3.54 -2.77 10.77
N VAL A 909 -4.66 -2.34 10.20
CA VAL A 909 -5.65 -3.19 9.53
C VAL A 909 -6.09 -2.52 8.24
N GLN A 910 -5.82 -3.16 7.10
CA GLN A 910 -6.32 -2.73 5.81
C GLN A 910 -7.51 -3.56 5.34
N ARG A 911 -8.50 -2.88 4.78
CA ARG A 911 -9.82 -3.40 4.42
C ARG A 911 -10.02 -3.15 2.94
N LEU A 912 -9.98 -4.21 2.16
CA LEU A 912 -10.04 -4.19 0.70
C LEU A 912 -11.28 -4.97 0.24
N PRO A 913 -11.67 -4.90 -1.05
CA PRO A 913 -12.67 -5.81 -1.60
C PRO A 913 -12.31 -7.26 -1.28
N GLY A 914 -13.24 -7.99 -0.66
CA GLY A 914 -13.13 -9.42 -0.33
C GLY A 914 -12.00 -9.86 0.61
N VAL A 915 -11.14 -8.96 1.12
CA VAL A 915 -9.99 -9.34 1.96
C VAL A 915 -9.63 -8.28 3.00
N GLN A 916 -9.27 -8.73 4.20
CA GLN A 916 -8.62 -7.91 5.23
C GLN A 916 -7.15 -8.33 5.35
N ILE A 917 -6.24 -7.35 5.43
CA ILE A 917 -4.81 -7.57 5.72
C ILE A 917 -4.50 -6.90 7.07
N ARG A 918 -3.78 -7.59 7.95
CA ARG A 918 -3.41 -7.11 9.29
C ARG A 918 -1.91 -7.25 9.53
N PHE A 919 -1.32 -6.21 10.11
CA PHE A 919 0.13 -6.10 10.32
C PHE A 919 0.49 -6.08 11.81
N ASN A 920 1.56 -6.77 12.19
CA ASN A 920 2.28 -6.42 13.42
C ASN A 920 3.12 -5.14 13.19
N SER A 921 3.64 -4.54 14.27
CA SER A 921 4.35 -3.24 14.20
C SER A 921 5.77 -3.29 13.62
N VAL A 922 6.23 -4.45 13.16
CA VAL A 922 7.58 -4.70 12.62
C VAL A 922 7.55 -5.50 11.31
N LEU A 923 6.36 -5.66 10.71
CA LEU A 923 6.05 -6.43 9.49
C LEU A 923 6.40 -7.92 9.47
N THR A 924 7.10 -8.47 10.48
CA THR A 924 7.45 -9.91 10.57
C THR A 924 6.27 -10.88 10.68
N LYS A 925 5.05 -10.38 10.88
CA LYS A 925 3.82 -11.20 10.82
C LYS A 925 2.68 -10.43 10.15
N ILE A 926 2.14 -11.04 9.10
CA ILE A 926 1.04 -10.52 8.28
C ILE A 926 -0.08 -11.57 8.27
N ASN A 927 -1.30 -11.18 8.67
CA ASN A 927 -2.48 -12.03 8.56
C ASN A 927 -3.37 -11.52 7.41
N ILE A 928 -3.71 -12.39 6.46
CA ILE A 928 -4.52 -12.11 5.27
C ILE A 928 -5.78 -12.97 5.37
N ALA A 929 -6.96 -12.37 5.55
CA ALA A 929 -8.21 -13.09 5.78
C ALA A 929 -9.30 -12.71 4.76
N PHE A 930 -9.68 -13.66 3.90
CA PHE A 930 -10.62 -13.46 2.80
C PHE A 930 -12.07 -13.71 3.24
N SER A 931 -13.03 -12.99 2.64
CA SER A 931 -14.47 -13.24 2.84
C SER A 931 -14.89 -14.65 2.38
N ALA A 932 -14.09 -15.25 1.49
CA ALA A 932 -14.17 -16.64 1.09
C ALA A 932 -13.90 -17.64 2.22
N GLY A 933 -13.51 -17.25 3.44
CA GLY A 933 -13.29 -18.18 4.57
C GLY A 933 -12.02 -19.03 4.41
N ILE A 934 -11.01 -18.42 3.78
CA ILE A 934 -9.61 -18.82 3.86
C ILE A 934 -8.86 -17.66 4.53
N ALA A 935 -7.94 -18.01 5.41
CA ALA A 935 -7.00 -17.06 5.98
C ALA A 935 -5.56 -17.61 5.93
N VAL A 936 -4.58 -16.73 5.78
CA VAL A 936 -3.16 -17.07 5.77
C VAL A 936 -2.40 -16.13 6.69
N THR A 937 -1.69 -16.70 7.66
CA THR A 937 -0.57 -16.02 8.33
C THR A 937 0.68 -16.23 7.47
N VAL A 938 1.35 -15.14 7.12
CA VAL A 938 2.73 -15.12 6.62
C VAL A 938 3.61 -14.62 7.75
N ASN A 939 4.60 -15.42 8.15
CA ASN A 939 5.68 -15.01 9.03
C ASN A 939 6.94 -14.74 8.19
N ILE A 940 7.72 -13.74 8.56
CA ILE A 940 8.89 -13.28 7.79
C ILE A 940 10.05 -13.03 8.75
N ASP A 941 11.13 -13.78 8.58
CA ASP A 941 12.43 -13.51 9.18
C ASP A 941 13.41 -12.93 8.16
N THR A 942 14.58 -12.51 8.64
CA THR A 942 15.74 -12.11 7.85
C THR A 942 16.22 -13.12 6.81
N ASP A 943 16.05 -14.43 7.02
CA ASP A 943 16.60 -15.48 6.14
C ASP A 943 15.54 -16.33 5.40
N VAL A 944 14.27 -16.28 5.82
CA VAL A 944 13.20 -17.19 5.37
C VAL A 944 11.81 -16.61 5.58
N MET A 945 10.88 -16.88 4.66
CA MET A 945 9.44 -16.74 4.90
C MET A 945 8.82 -18.10 5.27
N SER A 946 7.77 -18.09 6.08
CA SER A 946 6.94 -19.27 6.34
C SER A 946 5.46 -18.89 6.37
N PHE A 947 4.56 -19.88 6.27
CA PHE A 947 3.13 -19.62 6.32
C PHE A 947 2.35 -20.66 7.13
N ILE A 948 1.18 -20.24 7.60
CA ILE A 948 0.08 -21.10 8.08
C ILE A 948 -1.16 -20.69 7.29
N ALA A 949 -1.82 -21.66 6.65
CA ALA A 949 -3.02 -21.45 5.85
C ALA A 949 -4.20 -22.24 6.43
N GLU A 950 -5.31 -21.55 6.67
CA GLU A 950 -6.52 -22.10 7.28
C GLU A 950 -7.69 -22.04 6.31
N LEU A 951 -8.23 -23.21 5.93
CA LEU A 951 -9.40 -23.32 5.06
C LEU A 951 -10.60 -23.84 5.88
N GLY A 952 -11.72 -23.12 5.86
CA GLY A 952 -12.96 -23.54 6.53
C GLY A 952 -13.59 -24.80 5.92
N ALA A 953 -14.33 -25.57 6.73
CA ALA A 953 -14.89 -26.88 6.36
C ALA A 953 -15.71 -26.92 5.04
N LYS A 954 -16.25 -25.80 4.56
CA LYS A 954 -16.93 -25.71 3.26
C LYS A 954 -16.04 -26.03 2.04
N PHE A 955 -14.71 -25.97 2.19
CA PHE A 955 -13.75 -26.38 1.17
C PHE A 955 -13.53 -27.91 1.09
N GLN A 956 -14.14 -28.70 1.99
CA GLN A 956 -13.91 -30.14 2.06
C GLN A 956 -14.23 -30.86 0.74
N GLY A 957 -13.29 -31.70 0.28
CA GLY A 957 -13.33 -32.44 -0.99
C GLY A 957 -13.30 -31.56 -2.24
N GLN A 958 -12.88 -30.30 -2.12
CA GLN A 958 -12.92 -29.29 -3.20
C GLN A 958 -11.60 -28.52 -3.36
N VAL A 959 -10.50 -29.00 -2.76
CA VAL A 959 -9.15 -28.41 -2.85
C VAL A 959 -8.26 -29.32 -3.70
N GLN A 960 -7.27 -28.73 -4.38
CA GLN A 960 -6.15 -29.45 -4.98
C GLN A 960 -4.88 -28.58 -4.92
N GLY A 961 -3.71 -29.21 -4.82
CA GLY A 961 -2.39 -28.54 -4.75
C GLY A 961 -1.45 -29.24 -3.77
N LEU A 962 -0.28 -28.63 -3.50
CA LEU A 962 0.70 -29.14 -2.53
C LEU A 962 0.16 -29.24 -1.09
N LEU A 963 -0.94 -28.56 -0.75
CA LEU A 963 -1.58 -28.66 0.56
C LEU A 963 -2.61 -29.79 0.67
N GLY A 964 -2.71 -30.64 -0.35
CA GLY A 964 -3.58 -31.81 -0.36
C GLY A 964 -4.99 -31.54 -0.88
N ASN A 965 -5.91 -32.46 -0.59
CA ASN A 965 -7.26 -32.45 -1.16
C ASN A 965 -8.38 -32.15 -0.14
N LEU A 966 -8.05 -32.17 1.16
CA LEU A 966 -8.93 -31.79 2.28
C LEU A 966 -10.21 -32.63 2.30
N ASN A 967 -10.12 -33.96 2.41
CA ASN A 967 -11.27 -34.85 2.55
C ASN A 967 -11.45 -35.41 3.98
N GLY A 968 -10.41 -35.38 4.79
CA GLY A 968 -10.29 -36.01 6.11
C GLY A 968 -9.35 -37.23 6.15
N ASN A 969 -8.53 -37.45 5.12
CA ASN A 969 -7.65 -38.62 5.01
C ASN A 969 -6.20 -38.23 4.61
N PRO A 970 -5.26 -38.09 5.56
CA PRO A 970 -3.89 -37.71 5.25
C PRO A 970 -3.15 -38.71 4.35
N ASP A 971 -3.57 -39.98 4.30
CA ASP A 971 -2.94 -41.01 3.47
C ASP A 971 -3.19 -40.83 1.95
N ASP A 972 -4.06 -39.90 1.52
CA ASP A 972 -4.27 -39.56 0.09
C ASP A 972 -4.03 -38.09 -0.29
N ASP A 973 -3.46 -37.28 0.61
CA ASP A 973 -3.11 -35.88 0.32
C ASP A 973 -1.98 -35.71 -0.71
N LEU A 974 -1.13 -36.72 -0.92
CA LEU A 974 -0.12 -36.74 -1.99
C LEU A 974 -0.75 -37.07 -3.36
N GLN A 975 -1.82 -36.37 -3.72
CA GLN A 975 -2.54 -36.53 -4.99
C GLN A 975 -1.90 -35.69 -6.09
N PHE A 976 -1.54 -36.32 -7.22
CA PHE A 976 -1.07 -35.65 -8.42
C PHE A 976 -2.21 -34.87 -9.12
N PRO A 977 -1.91 -33.86 -9.97
CA PRO A 977 -2.92 -33.13 -10.75
C PRO A 977 -3.80 -34.01 -11.66
N ASN A 978 -3.37 -35.24 -11.94
CA ASN A 978 -4.11 -36.24 -12.72
C ASN A 978 -5.07 -37.12 -11.86
N GLY A 979 -5.12 -36.92 -10.54
CA GLY A 979 -5.97 -37.64 -9.60
C GLY A 979 -5.39 -38.95 -9.03
N THR A 980 -4.22 -39.41 -9.48
CA THR A 980 -3.50 -40.53 -8.85
C THR A 980 -2.80 -40.10 -7.56
N ILE A 981 -2.46 -41.04 -6.68
CA ILE A 981 -1.91 -40.79 -5.34
C ILE A 981 -0.51 -41.41 -5.25
N LEU A 982 0.45 -40.70 -4.65
CA LEU A 982 1.75 -41.24 -4.26
C LEU A 982 1.64 -41.95 -2.89
N GLU A 983 2.18 -43.16 -2.79
CA GLU A 983 2.08 -43.99 -1.57
C GLU A 983 2.74 -43.32 -0.34
N PRO A 984 2.11 -43.34 0.85
CA PRO A 984 2.70 -42.85 2.08
C PRO A 984 4.07 -43.46 2.41
N GLY A 985 5.00 -42.64 2.90
CA GLY A 985 6.37 -43.06 3.21
C GLY A 985 7.30 -43.23 1.99
N SER A 986 6.93 -42.70 0.83
CA SER A 986 7.80 -42.57 -0.35
C SER A 986 9.08 -41.77 -0.06
N SER A 987 10.14 -41.96 -0.86
CA SER A 987 11.44 -41.32 -0.64
C SER A 987 11.43 -39.81 -0.95
N LEU A 988 12.40 -39.08 -0.41
CA LEU A 988 12.59 -37.63 -0.68
C LEU A 988 12.71 -37.31 -2.19
N ARG A 989 13.15 -38.26 -3.02
CA ARG A 989 13.15 -38.07 -4.48
C ARG A 989 11.77 -38.22 -5.09
N GLU A 990 11.01 -39.24 -4.69
CA GLU A 990 9.64 -39.43 -5.17
C GLU A 990 8.72 -38.28 -4.71
N LEU A 991 8.96 -37.70 -3.52
CA LEU A 991 8.30 -36.48 -3.03
C LEU A 991 8.72 -35.22 -3.81
N HIS A 992 9.99 -35.11 -4.21
CA HIS A 992 10.48 -34.04 -5.08
C HIS A 992 9.84 -34.12 -6.47
N ASP A 993 9.87 -35.30 -7.09
CA ASP A 993 9.31 -35.54 -8.42
C ASP A 993 7.77 -35.34 -8.41
N PHE A 994 7.09 -35.64 -7.29
CA PHE A 994 5.69 -35.29 -7.05
C PHE A 994 5.44 -33.78 -7.01
N GLY A 995 6.24 -33.02 -6.25
CA GLY A 995 5.99 -31.58 -6.09
C GLY A 995 6.31 -30.76 -7.35
N LEU A 996 7.19 -31.25 -8.22
CA LEU A 996 7.42 -30.66 -9.55
C LEU A 996 6.19 -30.71 -10.47
N GLU A 997 5.28 -31.68 -10.31
CA GLU A 997 4.02 -31.72 -11.07
C GLU A 997 3.04 -30.60 -10.65
N TRP A 998 3.29 -29.91 -9.54
CA TRP A 998 2.54 -28.73 -9.07
C TRP A 998 3.20 -27.38 -9.43
N LEU A 999 4.22 -27.38 -10.30
CA LEU A 999 4.85 -26.18 -10.84
C LEU A 999 3.86 -25.39 -11.73
N VAL A 1000 3.73 -24.09 -11.48
CA VAL A 1000 2.76 -23.19 -12.14
C VAL A 1000 3.27 -22.75 -13.51
N ALA A 1001 2.42 -22.80 -14.53
CA ALA A 1001 2.73 -22.34 -15.89
C ALA A 1001 2.71 -20.80 -16.02
N GLN A 1002 3.35 -20.24 -17.06
CA GLN A 1002 3.46 -18.79 -17.24
C GLN A 1002 2.10 -18.11 -17.48
N GLU A 1003 1.13 -18.83 -18.06
CA GLU A 1003 -0.25 -18.39 -18.25
C GLU A 1003 -1.13 -18.50 -16.99
N ASP A 1004 -0.74 -19.34 -16.01
CA ASP A 1004 -1.50 -19.62 -14.79
C ASP A 1004 -0.93 -18.91 -13.54
N THR A 1005 0.26 -18.31 -13.63
CA THR A 1005 0.83 -17.52 -12.53
C THR A 1005 0.00 -16.26 -12.26
N ILE A 1006 -0.36 -16.05 -10.99
CA ILE A 1006 -0.98 -14.80 -10.55
C ILE A 1006 0.04 -13.86 -9.89
N PHE A 1007 1.35 -14.18 -9.89
CA PHE A 1007 2.36 -13.24 -9.39
C PHE A 1007 2.45 -11.98 -10.28
N THR A 1008 2.61 -10.83 -9.63
CA THR A 1008 3.05 -9.58 -10.27
C THR A 1008 4.57 -9.48 -10.15
N TYR A 1009 5.25 -9.31 -11.28
CA TYR A 1009 6.70 -9.14 -11.34
C TYR A 1009 7.10 -7.66 -11.37
N ILE A 1010 8.26 -7.37 -10.81
CA ILE A 1010 8.82 -6.01 -10.75
C ILE A 1010 10.05 -5.99 -11.65
N SER A 1011 10.00 -5.18 -12.70
CA SER A 1011 11.09 -4.99 -13.68
C SER A 1011 12.46 -4.85 -12.99
N PRO A 1012 13.52 -5.53 -13.47
CA PRO A 1012 13.60 -6.30 -14.71
C PRO A 1012 13.02 -7.71 -14.64
N PHE A 1013 12.59 -8.16 -13.46
CA PHE A 1013 12.22 -9.55 -13.24
C PHE A 1013 10.89 -9.94 -13.89
N ASP A 1014 10.76 -11.21 -14.21
CA ASP A 1014 9.61 -11.86 -14.84
C ASP A 1014 9.47 -13.31 -14.38
N TYR A 1015 8.55 -14.09 -14.97
CA TYR A 1015 8.39 -15.52 -14.68
C TYR A 1015 9.67 -16.34 -14.90
N SER A 1016 10.44 -16.04 -15.96
CA SER A 1016 11.67 -16.78 -16.28
C SER A 1016 12.80 -16.55 -15.27
N THR A 1017 12.74 -15.44 -14.53
CA THR A 1017 13.67 -15.12 -13.43
C THR A 1017 13.58 -16.15 -12.30
N TYR A 1018 12.41 -16.78 -12.10
CA TYR A 1018 12.10 -17.60 -10.92
C TYR A 1018 11.79 -19.07 -11.25
N HIS A 1019 11.98 -19.50 -12.50
CA HIS A 1019 11.58 -20.82 -13.00
C HIS A 1019 12.80 -21.72 -13.22
N PHE A 1020 13.07 -22.65 -12.28
CA PHE A 1020 14.25 -23.54 -12.31
C PHE A 1020 13.88 -25.02 -12.07
N PRO A 1021 13.08 -25.65 -12.94
CA PRO A 1021 12.64 -27.04 -12.79
C PRO A 1021 13.78 -28.07 -12.80
N GLU A 1022 14.98 -27.70 -13.26
CA GLU A 1022 16.20 -28.52 -13.22
C GLU A 1022 16.96 -28.47 -11.88
N PHE A 1023 16.46 -27.72 -10.89
CA PHE A 1023 17.00 -27.72 -9.54
C PHE A 1023 16.92 -29.12 -8.91
N SER A 1024 17.92 -29.46 -8.09
CA SER A 1024 18.00 -30.74 -7.39
C SER A 1024 18.44 -30.50 -5.95
N PRO A 1025 17.59 -30.77 -4.95
CA PRO A 1025 17.92 -30.61 -3.55
C PRO A 1025 18.83 -31.72 -3.01
N THR A 1026 19.15 -31.64 -1.73
CA THR A 1026 19.80 -32.70 -0.97
C THR A 1026 18.79 -33.82 -0.66
N PHE A 1027 19.14 -35.07 -0.94
CA PHE A 1027 18.29 -36.25 -0.68
C PHE A 1027 18.82 -37.16 0.45
N GLU A 1028 19.93 -36.78 1.09
CA GLU A 1028 20.58 -37.56 2.16
C GLU A 1028 20.25 -36.97 3.54
N ILE A 1029 19.57 -37.75 4.39
CA ILE A 1029 19.21 -37.33 5.75
C ILE A 1029 20.47 -37.38 6.65
N PRO A 1030 20.82 -36.30 7.38
CA PRO A 1030 22.00 -36.28 8.25
C PRO A 1030 21.96 -37.31 9.39
N ASP A 1031 23.12 -37.88 9.73
CA ASP A 1031 23.27 -38.72 10.91
C ASP A 1031 23.29 -37.87 12.19
N LEU A 1032 22.21 -37.94 12.97
CA LEU A 1032 22.04 -37.29 14.28
C LEU A 1032 23.20 -37.55 15.25
N ASN A 1033 23.95 -38.65 15.09
CA ASN A 1033 25.13 -38.92 15.91
C ASN A 1033 26.30 -37.98 15.58
N GLN A 1034 26.44 -37.57 14.31
CA GLN A 1034 27.61 -36.87 13.76
C GLN A 1034 27.48 -35.33 13.71
N VAL A 1035 26.27 -34.77 13.84
CA VAL A 1035 26.07 -33.30 13.87
C VAL A 1035 26.69 -32.64 15.11
N SER A 1036 26.91 -31.32 15.05
CA SER A 1036 27.58 -30.55 16.12
C SER A 1036 26.75 -30.51 17.40
N GLN A 1037 27.40 -30.22 18.55
CA GLN A 1037 26.68 -30.06 19.81
C GLN A 1037 25.70 -28.86 19.76
N GLU A 1038 26.08 -27.78 19.08
CA GLU A 1038 25.24 -26.57 18.92
C GLU A 1038 23.93 -26.89 18.19
N ILE A 1039 23.96 -27.75 17.17
CA ILE A 1039 22.76 -28.22 16.46
C ILE A 1039 21.89 -29.09 17.37
N LYS A 1040 22.49 -29.94 18.22
CA LYS A 1040 21.75 -30.80 19.18
C LYS A 1040 21.13 -30.00 20.32
N ASP A 1041 21.83 -28.97 20.81
CA ASP A 1041 21.35 -28.07 21.86
C ASP A 1041 20.19 -27.18 21.37
N LEU A 1042 20.09 -26.92 20.06
CA LEU A 1042 18.99 -26.22 19.41
C LEU A 1042 17.82 -27.15 19.06
N CYS A 1043 18.06 -28.14 18.20
CA CYS A 1043 17.01 -28.93 17.54
C CYS A 1043 16.52 -30.14 18.37
N GLY A 1044 17.33 -30.62 19.32
CA GLY A 1044 17.05 -31.85 20.07
C GLY A 1044 16.88 -33.06 19.14
N ASP A 1045 15.64 -33.56 19.06
CA ASP A 1045 15.24 -34.73 18.27
C ASP A 1045 14.45 -34.38 16.98
N SER A 1046 14.23 -33.10 16.66
CA SER A 1046 13.61 -32.68 15.38
C SER A 1046 14.54 -33.01 14.21
N ILE A 1047 14.07 -33.81 13.26
CA ILE A 1047 14.88 -34.23 12.10
C ILE A 1047 14.95 -33.08 11.10
N GLU A 1048 13.83 -32.40 10.93
CA GLU A 1048 13.57 -31.21 10.12
C GLU A 1048 14.56 -30.08 10.46
N CYS A 1049 14.59 -29.64 11.73
CA CYS A 1049 15.55 -28.63 12.21
C CYS A 1049 17.01 -29.06 12.02
N VAL A 1050 17.35 -30.34 12.24
CA VAL A 1050 18.72 -30.84 12.03
C VAL A 1050 19.07 -30.93 10.53
N PHE A 1051 18.11 -31.24 9.67
CA PHE A 1051 18.26 -31.27 8.22
C PHE A 1051 18.58 -29.86 7.72
N ASP A 1052 17.72 -28.89 8.01
CA ASP A 1052 17.92 -27.46 7.70
C ASP A 1052 19.26 -26.93 8.21
N ALA A 1053 19.62 -27.21 9.46
CA ALA A 1053 20.89 -26.76 10.05
C ALA A 1053 22.13 -27.28 9.28
N VAL A 1054 22.01 -28.44 8.64
CA VAL A 1054 23.09 -29.10 7.88
C VAL A 1054 23.06 -28.74 6.39
N THR A 1055 21.88 -28.61 5.77
CA THR A 1055 21.74 -28.24 4.34
C THR A 1055 21.98 -26.76 4.09
N THR A 1056 21.43 -25.89 4.94
CA THR A 1056 21.59 -24.42 4.83
C THR A 1056 22.88 -23.92 5.47
N GLY A 1057 23.38 -24.64 6.48
CA GLY A 1057 24.47 -24.20 7.35
C GLY A 1057 24.08 -23.06 8.30
N SER A 1058 22.79 -22.81 8.53
CA SER A 1058 22.28 -21.66 9.28
C SER A 1058 21.46 -22.08 10.51
N LEU A 1059 21.91 -21.68 11.71
CA LEU A 1059 21.19 -21.93 12.96
C LEU A 1059 19.96 -21.01 13.15
N SER A 1060 19.91 -19.84 12.50
CA SER A 1060 18.71 -19.00 12.49
C SER A 1060 17.60 -19.66 11.67
N PHE A 1061 17.92 -20.14 10.48
CA PHE A 1061 16.99 -20.84 9.60
C PHE A 1061 16.39 -22.08 10.29
N ALA A 1062 17.24 -22.92 10.88
CA ALA A 1062 16.80 -24.09 11.64
C ALA A 1062 15.95 -23.75 12.88
N ASN A 1063 16.25 -22.64 13.56
CA ASN A 1063 15.43 -22.14 14.67
C ASN A 1063 14.02 -21.74 14.19
N GLU A 1064 13.91 -21.01 13.09
CA GLU A 1064 12.60 -20.60 12.54
C GLU A 1064 11.78 -21.81 12.08
N THR A 1065 12.42 -22.83 11.51
CA THR A 1065 11.76 -24.13 11.25
C THR A 1065 11.21 -24.74 12.52
N LEU A 1066 12.01 -24.88 13.58
CA LEU A 1066 11.58 -25.47 14.85
C LEU A 1066 10.44 -24.69 15.52
N VAL A 1067 10.52 -23.35 15.50
CA VAL A 1067 9.48 -22.45 16.03
C VAL A 1067 8.19 -22.58 15.23
N GLN A 1068 8.27 -22.60 13.91
CA GLN A 1068 7.10 -22.67 13.02
C GLN A 1068 6.47 -24.07 13.01
N GLU A 1069 7.26 -25.14 13.06
CA GLU A 1069 6.76 -26.51 13.27
C GLU A 1069 5.97 -26.64 14.57
N SER A 1070 6.52 -26.09 15.67
CA SER A 1070 5.82 -26.06 16.97
C SER A 1070 4.53 -25.25 16.86
N THR A 1071 4.57 -24.10 16.18
CA THR A 1071 3.41 -23.22 15.99
C THR A 1071 2.30 -23.91 15.19
N ILE A 1072 2.60 -24.53 14.04
CA ILE A 1072 1.64 -25.33 13.25
C ILE A 1072 1.07 -26.46 14.12
N SER A 1073 1.93 -27.15 14.87
CA SER A 1073 1.54 -28.22 15.79
C SER A 1073 0.72 -27.75 16.99
N GLU A 1074 0.72 -26.47 17.34
CA GLU A 1074 -0.12 -25.87 18.38
C GLU A 1074 -1.46 -25.39 17.80
N VAL A 1075 -1.44 -24.77 16.62
CA VAL A 1075 -2.65 -24.38 15.87
C VAL A 1075 -3.51 -25.63 15.58
N GLN A 1076 -2.92 -26.73 15.11
CA GLN A 1076 -3.61 -28.01 14.91
C GLN A 1076 -4.25 -28.57 16.19
N LYS A 1077 -3.61 -28.43 17.35
CA LYS A 1077 -4.18 -28.86 18.65
C LYS A 1077 -5.27 -27.90 19.15
N GLY A 1078 -5.19 -26.62 18.81
CA GLY A 1078 -6.21 -25.63 19.12
C GLY A 1078 -7.48 -25.80 18.27
N LEU A 1079 -7.34 -26.14 17.00
CA LEU A 1079 -8.43 -26.22 16.01
C LEU A 1079 -9.05 -27.62 15.85
N VAL A 1080 -9.13 -28.38 16.95
CA VAL A 1080 -9.87 -29.66 16.97
C VAL A 1080 -11.38 -29.38 17.15
N LYS A 1081 -12.24 -30.11 16.41
CA LYS A 1081 -13.70 -30.06 16.61
C LYS A 1081 -14.05 -30.56 18.02
N ILE A 1082 -14.65 -29.68 18.80
CA ILE A 1082 -15.26 -30.02 20.10
C ILE A 1082 -16.75 -30.31 19.87
N VAL A 1083 -17.28 -31.32 20.55
CA VAL A 1083 -18.70 -31.66 20.50
C VAL A 1083 -19.46 -30.86 21.58
N SER A 1084 -20.50 -30.17 21.13
CA SER A 1084 -21.46 -29.40 21.95
C SER A 1084 -22.86 -29.87 21.58
N CYS A 1085 -23.73 -30.05 22.58
CA CYS A 1085 -25.14 -30.36 22.38
C CYS A 1085 -26.01 -29.09 22.20
N GLY A 1086 -25.37 -27.91 22.15
CA GLY A 1086 -26.04 -26.62 22.02
C GLY A 1086 -26.93 -26.24 23.21
N TYR A 1087 -27.60 -25.10 23.11
CA TYR A 1087 -28.59 -24.68 24.11
C TYR A 1087 -29.83 -25.59 24.01
N PRO A 1088 -30.23 -26.31 25.08
CA PRO A 1088 -31.32 -27.27 25.02
C PRO A 1088 -32.71 -26.63 24.77
N GLY A 1089 -32.84 -25.31 24.95
CA GLY A 1089 -34.04 -24.54 24.68
C GLY A 1089 -34.68 -23.91 25.93
N ASP A 1090 -35.59 -22.96 25.70
CA ASP A 1090 -36.36 -22.29 26.75
C ASP A 1090 -37.53 -23.17 27.23
N VAL A 1091 -37.69 -23.31 28.55
CA VAL A 1091 -38.83 -23.99 29.18
C VAL A 1091 -39.92 -22.98 29.52
N GLU A 1092 -41.13 -23.17 28.96
CA GLU A 1092 -42.26 -22.28 29.25
C GLU A 1092 -42.75 -22.48 30.70
N ASN A 1093 -42.79 -21.40 31.49
CA ASN A 1093 -43.06 -21.43 32.93
C ASN A 1093 -42.00 -22.22 33.74
N GLY A 1094 -40.74 -22.10 33.33
CA GLY A 1094 -39.58 -22.65 34.02
C GLY A 1094 -38.25 -22.03 33.59
N SER A 1095 -37.16 -22.69 33.99
CA SER A 1095 -35.79 -22.27 33.71
C SER A 1095 -34.86 -23.47 33.58
N VAL A 1096 -33.86 -23.34 32.70
CA VAL A 1096 -32.69 -24.22 32.62
C VAL A 1096 -31.54 -23.54 33.34
N SER A 1097 -30.75 -24.31 34.10
CA SER A 1097 -29.60 -23.82 34.87
C SER A 1097 -28.34 -24.61 34.51
N GLY A 1098 -27.36 -23.89 33.97
CA GLY A 1098 -26.10 -24.40 33.45
C GLY A 1098 -25.44 -23.32 32.59
N SER A 1099 -24.13 -23.46 32.33
CA SER A 1099 -23.35 -22.49 31.53
C SER A 1099 -22.33 -23.15 30.61
N ILE A 1100 -22.42 -24.48 30.45
CA ILE A 1100 -21.54 -25.31 29.61
C ILE A 1100 -22.43 -26.32 28.91
N TYR A 1101 -22.27 -26.45 27.59
CA TYR A 1101 -23.11 -27.30 26.73
C TYR A 1101 -22.31 -28.41 26.01
N LEU A 1102 -21.05 -28.60 26.42
CA LEU A 1102 -20.11 -29.58 25.89
C LEU A 1102 -20.39 -31.00 26.40
N VAL A 1103 -19.82 -32.03 25.77
CA VAL A 1103 -19.99 -33.44 26.19
C VAL A 1103 -19.73 -33.66 27.68
N ASN A 1104 -20.56 -34.47 28.32
CA ASN A 1104 -20.65 -34.72 29.77
C ASN A 1104 -21.08 -33.51 30.63
N ALA A 1105 -21.33 -32.32 30.05
CA ALA A 1105 -21.97 -31.24 30.80
C ALA A 1105 -23.40 -31.65 31.21
N THR A 1106 -23.82 -31.15 32.37
CA THR A 1106 -25.15 -31.40 32.94
C THR A 1106 -25.87 -30.06 33.12
N VAL A 1107 -27.13 -29.99 32.70
CA VAL A 1107 -27.99 -28.81 32.85
C VAL A 1107 -29.28 -29.21 33.59
N ASP A 1108 -29.57 -28.52 34.69
CA ASP A 1108 -30.70 -28.82 35.56
C ASP A 1108 -31.90 -27.95 35.20
N VAL A 1109 -33.11 -28.52 35.28
CA VAL A 1109 -34.35 -27.86 34.85
C VAL A 1109 -35.36 -27.76 35.99
N ALA A 1110 -35.83 -26.54 36.23
CA ALA A 1110 -36.79 -26.21 37.30
C ALA A 1110 -38.01 -25.46 36.74
N CYS A 1111 -39.18 -25.66 37.35
CA CYS A 1111 -40.40 -24.93 37.01
C CYS A 1111 -40.62 -23.72 37.92
N ASP A 1112 -41.34 -22.72 37.39
CA ASP A 1112 -41.79 -21.54 38.14
C ASP A 1112 -42.85 -21.91 39.20
N ASP A 1113 -42.99 -21.07 40.22
CA ASP A 1113 -43.92 -21.28 41.34
C ASP A 1113 -45.37 -21.53 40.87
N GLY A 1114 -45.90 -22.70 41.23
CA GLY A 1114 -47.26 -23.14 40.86
C GLY A 1114 -47.34 -24.08 39.66
N PHE A 1115 -46.21 -24.38 39.03
CA PHE A 1115 -46.07 -25.39 37.98
C PHE A 1115 -45.35 -26.65 38.51
N THR A 1116 -45.40 -27.74 37.75
CA THR A 1116 -44.83 -29.05 38.10
C THR A 1116 -44.17 -29.66 36.87
N LEU A 1117 -42.93 -30.14 37.05
CA LEU A 1117 -42.12 -30.65 35.96
C LEU A 1117 -42.63 -32.01 35.47
N THR A 1118 -42.78 -32.15 34.16
CA THR A 1118 -43.12 -33.39 33.46
C THR A 1118 -42.01 -33.73 32.47
N GLY A 1119 -41.12 -34.65 32.88
CA GLY A 1119 -39.92 -35.05 32.15
C GLY A 1119 -38.70 -35.18 33.08
N SER A 1120 -37.50 -35.25 32.50
CA SER A 1120 -36.23 -35.27 33.25
C SER A 1120 -35.94 -33.91 33.88
N SER A 1121 -35.53 -33.86 35.16
CA SER A 1121 -35.13 -32.61 35.83
C SER A 1121 -33.65 -32.23 35.61
N SER A 1122 -32.93 -33.03 34.83
CA SER A 1122 -31.52 -32.87 34.55
C SER A 1122 -31.22 -33.53 33.20
N LEU A 1123 -30.48 -32.85 32.33
CA LEU A 1123 -30.09 -33.31 31.00
C LEU A 1123 -28.56 -33.39 30.93
N ILE A 1124 -28.03 -34.46 30.33
CA ILE A 1124 -26.59 -34.68 30.15
C ILE A 1124 -26.27 -34.62 28.66
N CYS A 1125 -25.24 -33.89 28.25
CA CYS A 1125 -24.79 -33.85 26.87
C CYS A 1125 -23.97 -35.12 26.52
N LEU A 1126 -24.37 -35.82 25.46
CA LEU A 1126 -23.78 -37.10 25.03
C LEU A 1126 -22.72 -36.91 23.93
N GLU A 1127 -21.91 -37.95 23.71
CA GLU A 1127 -20.81 -37.96 22.71
C GLU A 1127 -21.29 -37.81 21.25
N ASP A 1128 -22.57 -38.04 20.97
CA ASP A 1128 -23.21 -37.85 19.66
C ASP A 1128 -23.74 -36.41 19.42
N GLY A 1129 -23.53 -35.50 20.38
CA GLY A 1129 -24.03 -34.13 20.32
C GLY A 1129 -25.51 -33.99 20.68
N GLN A 1130 -26.14 -34.99 21.30
CA GLN A 1130 -27.54 -34.91 21.75
C GLN A 1130 -27.66 -34.85 23.28
N TRP A 1131 -28.72 -34.19 23.76
CA TRP A 1131 -29.10 -34.23 25.17
C TRP A 1131 -29.75 -35.57 25.53
N SER A 1132 -29.47 -36.07 26.73
CA SER A 1132 -29.90 -37.40 27.20
C SER A 1132 -31.41 -37.67 27.23
N SER A 1133 -32.24 -36.63 27.06
CA SER A 1133 -33.69 -36.72 26.83
C SER A 1133 -34.23 -35.38 26.30
N ASP A 1134 -35.44 -35.40 25.73
CA ASP A 1134 -36.17 -34.19 25.33
C ASP A 1134 -36.34 -33.17 26.47
N LEU A 1135 -36.53 -31.90 26.12
CA LEU A 1135 -36.76 -30.80 27.05
C LEU A 1135 -38.09 -31.03 27.82
N PRO A 1136 -38.10 -30.97 29.18
CA PRO A 1136 -39.27 -31.26 30.00
C PRO A 1136 -40.28 -30.11 30.00
N VAL A 1137 -41.54 -30.41 30.34
CA VAL A 1137 -42.66 -29.44 30.31
C VAL A 1137 -43.13 -29.07 31.72
N CYS A 1138 -43.28 -27.78 31.99
CA CYS A 1138 -43.83 -27.28 33.26
C CYS A 1138 -45.35 -27.11 33.17
N ALA A 1139 -46.10 -28.02 33.79
CA ALA A 1139 -47.57 -28.05 33.78
C ALA A 1139 -48.15 -27.44 35.07
N LYS A 1140 -49.22 -26.64 34.97
CA LYS A 1140 -49.84 -26.00 36.12
C LYS A 1140 -50.61 -27.02 36.98
N GLY A 1141 -50.33 -27.08 38.28
CA GLY A 1141 -50.88 -28.12 39.15
C GLY A 1141 -52.40 -28.07 39.31
N GLY A 1142 -53.11 -29.10 38.83
CA GLY A 1142 -54.56 -29.22 38.94
C GLY A 1142 -55.10 -30.62 38.58
N GLU A 1143 -55.50 -31.37 39.61
CA GLU A 1143 -56.26 -32.64 39.63
C GLU A 1143 -55.86 -33.79 38.68
N VAL A 1144 -55.43 -34.90 39.29
CA VAL A 1144 -55.27 -36.20 38.64
C VAL A 1144 -56.59 -36.98 38.69
N GLU A 1145 -57.34 -37.00 37.59
CA GLU A 1145 -58.27 -38.11 37.30
C GLU A 1145 -57.62 -39.07 36.31
N GLY A 1146 -57.26 -40.27 36.79
CA GLY A 1146 -56.63 -41.29 35.97
C GLY A 1146 -57.65 -42.11 35.19
N LEU A 1147 -57.36 -42.36 33.91
CA LEU A 1147 -57.99 -43.44 33.13
C LEU A 1147 -56.93 -44.40 32.60
N SER A 1148 -57.21 -45.69 32.75
CA SER A 1148 -56.23 -46.78 32.67
C SER A 1148 -55.78 -47.12 31.25
N SER A 1149 -54.57 -47.67 31.14
CA SER A 1149 -54.02 -48.29 29.91
C SER A 1149 -55.04 -49.20 29.22
N GLY A 1150 -55.49 -48.83 28.01
CA GLY A 1150 -56.63 -49.52 27.41
C GLY A 1150 -57.09 -49.06 26.03
N ILE A 1151 -56.16 -48.87 25.07
CA ILE A 1151 -56.28 -49.19 23.62
C ILE A 1151 -55.10 -48.54 22.87
N VAL A 1152 -54.16 -49.38 22.40
CA VAL A 1152 -53.18 -49.00 21.38
C VAL A 1152 -53.68 -49.56 20.04
N ALA A 1153 -54.66 -48.88 19.45
CA ALA A 1153 -55.09 -49.04 18.05
C ALA A 1153 -56.12 -47.95 17.68
N ALA A 1154 -56.05 -47.43 16.45
CA ALA A 1154 -57.06 -46.56 15.84
C ALA A 1154 -57.37 -45.21 16.54
N ILE A 1155 -56.50 -44.22 16.32
CA ILE A 1155 -56.83 -42.90 15.70
C ILE A 1155 -55.58 -42.47 14.89
N GLY A 1156 -55.23 -43.27 13.88
CA GLY A 1156 -54.11 -43.01 12.96
C GLY A 1156 -54.53 -42.62 11.53
N LEU A 1157 -55.84 -42.49 11.29
CA LEU A 1157 -56.46 -42.33 9.96
C LEU A 1157 -57.60 -41.30 10.04
N GLY A 1158 -57.27 -40.05 10.39
CA GLY A 1158 -58.25 -38.97 10.59
C GLY A 1158 -57.96 -37.68 9.82
N CYS A 1159 -56.75 -37.12 9.96
CA CYS A 1159 -56.45 -35.76 9.47
C CYS A 1159 -55.77 -35.70 8.10
N SER A 1160 -55.02 -36.73 7.70
CA SER A 1160 -54.19 -36.72 6.47
C SER A 1160 -54.99 -36.71 5.16
N LEU A 1161 -56.27 -37.07 5.19
CA LEU A 1161 -57.09 -37.21 3.98
C LEU A 1161 -57.80 -35.91 3.56
N ALA A 1162 -58.05 -34.98 4.49
CA ALA A 1162 -58.77 -33.74 4.20
C ALA A 1162 -57.94 -32.77 3.34
N VAL A 1163 -56.64 -32.64 3.63
CA VAL A 1163 -55.74 -31.71 2.95
C VAL A 1163 -55.48 -32.15 1.50
N LEU A 1164 -55.24 -33.45 1.27
CA LEU A 1164 -55.00 -33.98 -0.09
C LEU A 1164 -56.22 -33.82 -1.01
N VAL A 1165 -57.44 -33.98 -0.50
CA VAL A 1165 -58.67 -33.74 -1.28
C VAL A 1165 -58.86 -32.27 -1.61
N ALA A 1166 -58.54 -31.35 -0.70
CA ALA A 1166 -58.61 -29.91 -0.95
C ALA A 1166 -57.60 -29.45 -2.01
N VAL A 1167 -56.34 -29.88 -1.92
CA VAL A 1167 -55.28 -29.54 -2.87
C VAL A 1167 -55.55 -30.18 -4.24
N GLY A 1168 -55.93 -31.45 -4.29
CA GLY A 1168 -56.30 -32.14 -5.54
C GLY A 1168 -57.48 -31.49 -6.25
N GLY A 1169 -58.51 -31.05 -5.52
CA GLY A 1169 -59.66 -30.34 -6.06
C GLY A 1169 -59.29 -28.99 -6.71
N LEU A 1170 -58.41 -28.21 -6.08
CA LEU A 1170 -57.92 -26.93 -6.59
C LEU A 1170 -57.08 -27.09 -7.88
N ILE A 1171 -56.23 -28.12 -7.95
CA ILE A 1171 -55.44 -28.44 -9.15
C ILE A 1171 -56.35 -28.88 -10.30
N PHE A 1172 -57.37 -29.70 -10.03
CA PHE A 1172 -58.33 -30.13 -11.04
C PHE A 1172 -59.15 -28.96 -11.62
N PHE A 1173 -59.66 -28.06 -10.76
CA PHE A 1173 -60.45 -26.90 -11.19
C PHE A 1173 -59.64 -25.85 -11.97
N THR A 1174 -58.36 -25.67 -11.63
CA THR A 1174 -57.48 -24.74 -12.35
C THR A 1174 -57.04 -25.30 -13.71
N MET A 1175 -56.80 -26.61 -13.83
CA MET A 1175 -56.48 -27.24 -15.11
C MET A 1175 -57.66 -27.22 -16.09
N GLN A 1176 -58.91 -27.47 -15.65
CA GLN A 1176 -60.08 -27.35 -16.55
C GLN A 1176 -60.29 -25.92 -17.07
N ARG A 1177 -60.03 -24.88 -16.26
CA ARG A 1177 -60.11 -23.48 -16.74
C ARG A 1177 -59.06 -23.13 -17.79
N LYS A 1178 -57.85 -23.70 -17.74
CA LYS A 1178 -56.80 -23.44 -18.74
C LYS A 1178 -57.07 -24.09 -20.11
N TYR A 1179 -57.86 -25.17 -20.19
CA TYR A 1179 -58.19 -25.82 -21.47
C TYR A 1179 -59.37 -25.19 -22.23
N SER A 1180 -60.16 -24.31 -21.60
CA SER A 1180 -61.38 -23.74 -22.20
C SER A 1180 -61.19 -22.36 -22.86
N LYS A 1181 -59.96 -21.84 -22.99
CA LYS A 1181 -59.69 -20.48 -23.52
C LYS A 1181 -58.58 -20.38 -24.57
N LYS A 1182 -58.37 -21.44 -25.36
CA LYS A 1182 -57.51 -21.42 -26.55
C LYS A 1182 -58.33 -21.75 -27.80
N GLY A 1183 -59.20 -20.82 -28.22
CA GLY A 1183 -60.20 -21.13 -29.27
C GLY A 1183 -61.22 -20.05 -29.65
N ARG A 1184 -60.84 -18.78 -29.78
CA ARG A 1184 -61.39 -17.81 -30.76
C ARG A 1184 -60.71 -16.44 -30.64
N GLU A 1185 -60.44 -15.87 -31.82
CA GLU A 1185 -59.97 -14.49 -32.09
C GLU A 1185 -58.75 -14.02 -31.27
#